data_AF-A0A497V9C3-F1
#
_entry.id   AF-A0A497V9C3-F1
#
_cell.length_a   1.000
_cell.length_b   1.000
_cell.length_c   1.000
_cell.angle_alpha   90.00
_cell.angle_beta   90.00
_cell.angle_gamma   90.00
#
_symmetry.space_group_name_H-M   'P 1'
#
loop_
_entity.id
_entity.type
_entity.pdbx_description
1 polymer ?
#
loop_
_entity_poly.entity_id
_entity_poly.type
_entity_poly.pdbx_seq_one_letter_code
_entity_poly.pdbx_strand_id
1 'polypeptide(L)'
;MTKSGGVRILTEPSAATALLGEVVQAADSDRDALGFFSRSVYAAFCRKGQLFVAVESDGRGETYVGHLLFDLRFPKAHVRQIYVPKTSRSRNIGRMLLDALKNMSTEAQFISIHARVAEDLKDANLFWEAQGFYAQRVEPGGASRNRMIVVRAHELDTPQLFAPSGINAVDPLGLDALEGGGKPLYLLDLNVLFDLGPRRPRYELAMSVFRAERMRTCSLAISSEIETELRRTAHDGKTDPMLSFAGTLAKFSTPPDNEWERLSPMLAAIVFPQRHASGSLSENDQSDLQHLATAIHHGLPGLITSDGRILERAPELRRQFGVDAISPELFQVDPDHTASPVVHKAHSTDIIEVQPASASDATAVRSLLTNLGLDTATQVNEWAATEADNSACLRHVARCNGVVAGYLVMPTSIRGQEIRAFAAVAEDQRDAYEIAQTLLRHVLSIVKPGDVGRVRLSCPPRQATLREVAATFGYVASSSTSDDLQKIVAKGRMTERNWDVGRKSLAAVSKLGLPDTPPLFRHVDQQISVIRPDGQKVLVPLFKLESLLAPMLMCLPGREGVMVPLRKQFEEHLLADSPQDSFLPQGKAQLAPLRHYLSDKKTLKNYSRGDLMFFYEPVKNGGSGAVIAVGRVLRAYLRDESAMQADDLAPSVLDSTQLSSIGVAKTKTITVFDNVLRLPRPVPLHELKALNCGEAYQLITCQRLSSEQVQAILEKGL
;
A
#
# COMPACT_ATOMS: atom_id res chain seq x y z
N MET A 1 9.36 28.69 32.06
CA MET A 1 10.50 27.91 31.50
C MET A 1 11.43 27.54 32.63
N THR A 2 11.16 26.41 33.29
CA THR A 2 12.01 25.82 34.33
C THR A 2 13.15 25.07 33.66
N LYS A 3 14.39 25.35 34.09
CA LYS A 3 15.61 24.69 33.61
C LYS A 3 15.45 23.16 33.71
N SER A 4 15.45 22.48 32.57
CA SER A 4 15.49 21.02 32.50
C SER A 4 16.86 20.53 32.99
N GLY A 5 16.88 19.75 34.07
CA GLY A 5 18.04 18.93 34.43
C GLY A 5 18.36 17.97 33.28
N GLY A 6 19.64 17.81 32.96
CA GLY A 6 20.09 16.88 31.92
C GLY A 6 19.98 15.44 32.42
N VAL A 7 19.42 14.54 31.61
CA VAL A 7 19.44 13.09 31.88
C VAL A 7 20.79 12.54 31.44
N ARG A 8 21.47 11.80 32.33
CA ARG A 8 22.76 11.15 32.09
C ARG A 8 22.60 9.63 32.18
N ILE A 9 23.30 8.90 31.31
CA ILE A 9 23.35 7.43 31.35
C ILE A 9 24.63 7.00 32.05
N LEU A 10 24.49 6.19 33.08
CA LEU A 10 25.56 5.53 33.80
C LEU A 10 25.79 4.15 33.16
N THR A 11 26.94 4.01 32.52
CA THR A 11 27.40 2.73 31.92
C THR A 11 28.44 2.03 32.79
N GLU A 12 29.08 2.77 33.71
CA GLU A 12 30.13 2.25 34.59
C GLU A 12 29.56 1.35 35.72
N PRO A 13 30.12 0.15 35.94
CA PRO A 13 29.67 -0.77 36.99
C PRO A 13 29.61 -0.19 38.40
N SER A 14 30.57 0.67 38.76
CA SER A 14 30.67 1.29 40.08
C SER A 14 29.50 2.26 40.34
N ALA A 15 29.17 3.07 39.35
CA ALA A 15 28.08 4.04 39.42
C ALA A 15 26.70 3.35 39.40
N ALA A 16 26.51 2.32 38.57
CA ALA A 16 25.28 1.55 38.52
C ALA A 16 25.02 0.73 39.81
N THR A 17 26.08 0.28 40.50
CA THR A 17 25.96 -0.48 41.75
C THR A 17 25.32 0.35 42.87
N ALA A 18 25.59 1.66 42.91
CA ALA A 18 25.02 2.56 43.93
C ALA A 18 23.49 2.63 43.86
N LEU A 19 22.91 2.49 42.66
CA LEU A 19 21.47 2.59 42.40
C LEU A 19 20.77 1.22 42.25
N LEU A 20 21.47 0.12 42.59
CA LEU A 20 20.95 -1.23 42.41
C LEU A 20 19.65 -1.49 43.20
N GLY A 21 19.51 -0.87 44.38
CA GLY A 21 18.28 -0.98 45.18
C GLY A 21 17.05 -0.41 44.46
N GLU A 22 17.21 0.77 43.85
CA GLU A 22 16.16 1.46 43.11
C GLU A 22 15.79 0.71 41.82
N VAL A 23 16.79 0.14 41.12
CA VAL A 23 16.58 -0.71 39.94
C VAL A 23 15.70 -1.92 40.27
N VAL A 24 16.02 -2.64 41.37
CA VAL A 24 15.26 -3.83 41.79
C VAL A 24 13.83 -3.45 42.16
N GLN A 25 13.65 -2.40 42.97
CA GLN A 25 12.33 -1.93 43.37
C GLN A 25 11.49 -1.51 42.16
N ALA A 26 12.10 -0.81 41.20
CA ALA A 26 11.45 -0.41 39.97
C ALA A 26 11.02 -1.61 39.12
N ALA A 27 11.89 -2.60 38.95
CA ALA A 27 11.58 -3.81 38.17
C ALA A 27 10.48 -4.65 38.83
N ASP A 28 10.50 -4.79 40.15
CA ASP A 28 9.49 -5.54 40.91
C ASP A 28 8.11 -4.85 40.86
N SER A 29 8.06 -3.52 40.75
CA SER A 29 6.80 -2.76 40.63
C SER A 29 6.01 -3.08 39.35
N ASP A 30 6.68 -3.55 38.29
CA ASP A 30 6.10 -3.91 36.99
C ASP A 30 6.42 -5.38 36.61
N ARG A 31 6.45 -6.27 37.62
CA ARG A 31 6.76 -7.72 37.49
C ARG A 31 5.93 -8.45 36.43
N ASP A 32 4.70 -8.00 36.19
CA ASP A 32 3.83 -8.61 35.18
C ASP A 32 4.30 -8.37 33.75
N ALA A 33 4.96 -7.24 33.50
CA ALA A 33 5.54 -6.91 32.19
C ALA A 33 7.00 -7.34 32.06
N LEU A 34 7.81 -7.18 33.12
CA LEU A 34 9.26 -7.38 33.08
C LEU A 34 9.73 -8.78 33.50
N GLY A 35 8.85 -9.58 34.09
CA GLY A 35 9.23 -10.83 34.75
C GLY A 35 9.92 -10.58 36.09
N PHE A 36 10.54 -11.63 36.65
CA PHE A 36 11.19 -11.57 37.96
C PHE A 36 12.65 -12.00 37.88
N PHE A 37 13.52 -11.20 38.50
CA PHE A 37 14.93 -11.53 38.74
C PHE A 37 15.28 -11.22 40.19
N SER A 38 16.10 -12.08 40.81
CA SER A 38 16.61 -11.79 42.15
C SER A 38 17.63 -10.65 42.12
N ARG A 39 17.80 -9.95 43.25
CA ARG A 39 18.84 -8.91 43.41
C ARG A 39 20.25 -9.40 43.02
N SER A 40 20.56 -10.67 43.27
CA SER A 40 21.84 -11.29 42.90
C SER A 40 22.07 -11.34 41.38
N VAL A 41 21.00 -11.48 40.59
CA VAL A 41 21.07 -11.46 39.12
C VAL A 41 21.44 -10.05 38.64
N TYR A 42 20.73 -9.01 39.12
CA TYR A 42 21.06 -7.62 38.76
C TYR A 42 22.50 -7.26 39.18
N ALA A 43 22.94 -7.68 40.37
CA ALA A 43 24.31 -7.46 40.83
C ALA A 43 25.36 -8.16 39.93
N ALA A 44 25.04 -9.33 39.37
CA ALA A 44 25.93 -10.02 38.44
C ALA A 44 26.02 -9.30 37.09
N PHE A 45 24.91 -8.83 36.53
CA PHE A 45 24.89 -8.05 35.28
C PHE A 45 25.58 -6.69 35.45
N CYS A 46 25.37 -6.02 36.59
CA CYS A 46 26.07 -4.78 36.92
C CYS A 46 27.59 -4.96 36.93
N ARG A 47 28.10 -6.03 37.57
CA ARG A 47 29.54 -6.35 37.58
C ARG A 47 30.11 -6.63 36.19
N LYS A 48 29.29 -7.11 35.25
CA LYS A 48 29.67 -7.36 33.85
C LYS A 48 29.57 -6.12 32.96
N GLY A 49 29.17 -4.96 33.49
CA GLY A 49 28.89 -3.77 32.68
C GLY A 49 27.64 -3.90 31.79
N GLN A 50 26.73 -4.81 32.13
CA GLN A 50 25.55 -5.18 31.34
C GLN A 50 24.24 -4.61 31.92
N LEU A 51 24.36 -3.53 32.70
CA LEU A 51 23.25 -2.78 33.27
C LEU A 51 23.53 -1.29 33.09
N PHE A 52 22.72 -0.61 32.30
CA PHE A 52 22.74 0.84 32.19
C PHE A 52 21.66 1.45 33.07
N VAL A 53 21.99 2.55 33.74
CA VAL A 53 21.07 3.28 34.61
C VAL A 53 20.98 4.73 34.15
N ALA A 54 19.77 5.23 33.94
CA ALA A 54 19.54 6.63 33.63
C ALA A 54 19.26 7.40 34.92
N VAL A 55 19.96 8.51 35.09
CA VAL A 55 19.77 9.44 36.22
C VAL A 55 19.48 10.84 35.73
N GLU A 56 18.66 11.56 36.48
CA GLU A 56 18.46 12.99 36.31
C GLU A 56 19.22 13.74 37.40
N SER A 57 20.08 14.66 37.00
CA SER A 57 20.72 15.57 37.94
C SER A 57 19.80 16.76 38.18
N ASP A 58 19.22 16.82 39.38
CA ASP A 58 18.71 18.07 39.92
C ASP A 58 19.80 18.71 40.79
N GLY A 59 19.74 20.01 41.07
CA GLY A 59 20.77 20.69 41.87
C GLY A 59 20.92 20.18 43.31
N ARG A 60 20.22 19.11 43.71
CA ARG A 60 20.22 18.48 45.04
C ARG A 60 20.70 17.03 45.04
N GLY A 61 20.85 16.39 43.89
CA GLY A 61 21.37 15.03 43.76
C GLY A 61 21.10 14.37 42.40
N GLU A 62 21.48 13.10 42.27
CA GLU A 62 21.13 12.26 41.12
C GLU A 62 19.90 11.42 41.48
N THR A 63 18.84 11.55 40.69
CA THR A 63 17.60 10.77 40.87
C THR A 63 17.50 9.70 39.78
N TYR A 64 17.19 8.46 40.14
CA TYR A 64 16.94 7.39 39.18
C TYR A 64 15.70 7.65 38.30
N VAL A 65 15.86 7.49 36.99
CA VAL A 65 14.78 7.71 36.01
C VAL A 65 14.63 6.58 34.98
N GLY A 66 15.38 5.49 35.08
CA GLY A 66 15.21 4.30 34.26
C GLY A 66 16.42 3.38 34.21
N HIS A 67 16.26 2.19 33.65
CA HIS A 67 17.38 1.25 33.42
C HIS A 67 17.20 0.39 32.18
N LEU A 68 18.31 -0.18 31.72
CA LEU A 68 18.39 -1.17 30.65
C LEU A 68 19.31 -2.32 31.09
N LEU A 69 18.74 -3.51 31.19
CA LEU A 69 19.44 -4.76 31.46
C LEU A 69 19.57 -5.57 30.17
N PHE A 70 20.78 -5.96 29.82
CA PHE A 70 21.05 -6.69 28.58
C PHE A 70 22.07 -7.80 28.78
N ASP A 71 22.26 -8.62 27.77
CA ASP A 71 23.17 -9.77 27.75
C ASP A 71 23.90 -9.76 26.40
N LEU A 72 25.21 -9.98 26.43
CA LEU A 72 26.06 -9.93 25.24
C LEU A 72 26.53 -11.35 24.91
N ARG A 73 26.09 -11.88 23.76
CA ARG A 73 26.50 -13.19 23.25
C ARG A 73 26.83 -13.10 21.76
N PHE A 74 28.10 -12.83 21.47
CA PHE A 74 28.59 -12.60 20.11
C PHE A 74 28.10 -13.69 19.13
N PRO A 75 27.57 -13.32 17.94
CA PRO A 75 27.53 -11.97 17.36
C PRO A 75 26.29 -11.12 17.75
N LYS A 76 25.48 -11.55 18.73
CA LYS A 76 24.16 -10.96 19.04
C LYS A 76 24.07 -10.39 20.46
N ALA A 77 23.44 -9.23 20.61
CA ALA A 77 23.05 -8.70 21.91
C ALA A 77 21.58 -9.04 22.21
N HIS A 78 21.25 -9.17 23.49
CA HIS A 78 19.90 -9.47 23.95
C HIS A 78 19.47 -8.48 25.03
N VAL A 79 18.42 -7.70 24.77
CA VAL A 79 17.80 -6.90 25.82
C VAL A 79 16.93 -7.82 26.68
N ARG A 80 17.21 -7.82 27.99
CA ARG A 80 16.45 -8.60 28.99
C ARG A 80 15.31 -7.77 29.55
N GLN A 81 15.60 -6.54 29.95
CA GLN A 81 14.62 -5.60 30.50
C GLN A 81 14.98 -4.17 30.13
N ILE A 82 13.96 -3.37 29.84
CA ILE A 82 14.09 -1.92 29.75
C ILE A 82 12.92 -1.30 30.51
N TYR A 83 13.22 -0.32 31.36
CA TYR A 83 12.21 0.27 32.21
C TYR A 83 12.38 1.78 32.38
N VAL A 84 11.26 2.49 32.32
CA VAL A 84 11.14 3.90 32.65
C VAL A 84 9.91 4.09 33.54
N PRO A 85 10.06 4.65 34.76
CA PRO A 85 8.96 4.95 35.66
C PRO A 85 7.90 5.82 34.97
N LYS A 86 6.62 5.60 35.28
CA LYS A 86 5.49 6.31 34.63
C LYS A 86 5.63 7.84 34.69
N THR A 87 6.17 8.37 35.79
CA THR A 87 6.42 9.80 36.01
C THR A 87 7.46 10.40 35.07
N SER A 88 8.34 9.57 34.51
CA SER A 88 9.45 9.99 33.64
C SER A 88 9.29 9.53 32.18
N ARG A 89 8.15 8.93 31.82
CA ARG A 89 7.84 8.54 30.44
C ARG A 89 7.66 9.76 29.54
N SER A 90 7.73 9.53 28.22
CA SER A 90 7.66 10.57 27.18
C SER A 90 8.81 11.60 27.20
N ARG A 91 9.87 11.35 27.99
CA ARG A 91 11.11 12.15 28.03
C ARG A 91 12.26 11.55 27.22
N ASN A 92 11.96 10.63 26.29
CA ASN A 92 12.94 9.89 25.47
C ASN A 92 14.01 9.09 26.22
N ILE A 93 13.87 8.86 27.54
CA ILE A 93 14.86 8.14 28.36
C ILE A 93 15.10 6.71 27.87
N GLY A 94 14.02 5.99 27.53
CA GLY A 94 14.14 4.63 26.99
C GLY A 94 14.88 4.59 25.65
N ARG A 95 14.68 5.61 24.80
CA ARG A 95 15.43 5.77 23.55
C ARG A 95 16.91 6.04 23.83
N MET A 96 17.21 6.98 24.74
CA MET A 96 18.59 7.30 25.14
C MET A 96 19.34 6.05 25.64
N LEU A 97 18.73 5.25 26.52
CA LEU A 97 19.30 4.00 27.01
C LEU A 97 19.61 3.00 25.88
N LEU A 98 18.68 2.87 24.93
CA LEU A 98 18.83 1.93 23.82
C LEU A 98 19.83 2.42 22.77
N ASP A 99 19.88 3.72 22.49
CA ASP A 99 20.86 4.33 21.59
C ASP A 99 22.28 4.16 22.15
N ALA A 100 22.46 4.28 23.47
CA ALA A 100 23.73 3.93 24.12
C ALA A 100 24.12 2.45 23.93
N LEU A 101 23.16 1.52 24.03
CA LEU A 101 23.41 0.11 23.76
C LEU A 101 23.73 -0.15 22.28
N LYS A 102 23.02 0.50 21.35
CA LYS A 102 23.29 0.41 19.90
C LYS A 102 24.71 0.86 19.59
N ASN A 103 25.12 2.03 20.06
CA ASN A 103 26.47 2.56 19.85
C ASN A 103 27.55 1.60 20.38
N MET A 104 27.42 1.18 21.65
CA MET A 104 28.35 0.22 22.25
C MET A 104 28.40 -1.11 21.48
N SER A 105 27.26 -1.62 21.03
CA SER A 105 27.20 -2.88 20.29
C SER A 105 27.80 -2.76 18.89
N THR A 106 27.57 -1.62 18.20
CA THR A 106 28.14 -1.31 16.89
C THR A 106 29.65 -1.19 16.97
N GLU A 107 30.17 -0.45 17.97
CA GLU A 107 31.62 -0.34 18.22
C GLU A 107 32.25 -1.71 18.46
N ALA A 108 31.58 -2.58 19.22
CA ALA A 108 32.00 -3.95 19.49
C ALA A 108 31.72 -4.95 18.35
N GLN A 109 31.34 -4.47 17.15
CA GLN A 109 31.12 -5.29 15.94
C GLN A 109 30.03 -6.37 16.08
N PHE A 110 29.02 -6.13 16.91
CA PHE A 110 27.83 -6.98 16.94
C PHE A 110 26.97 -6.75 15.68
N ILE A 111 26.27 -7.78 15.23
CA ILE A 111 25.45 -7.69 14.01
C ILE A 111 24.00 -7.32 14.30
N SER A 112 23.49 -7.66 15.49
CA SER A 112 22.10 -7.40 15.85
C SER A 112 21.83 -7.36 17.35
N ILE A 113 20.74 -6.69 17.71
CA ILE A 113 20.15 -6.66 19.05
C ILE A 113 18.78 -7.32 19.00
N HIS A 114 18.50 -8.21 19.95
CA HIS A 114 17.24 -8.92 20.07
C HIS A 114 16.48 -8.54 21.34
N ALA A 115 15.15 -8.47 21.24
CA ALA A 115 14.25 -8.27 22.37
C ALA A 115 13.12 -9.31 22.34
N ARG A 116 12.62 -9.67 23.51
CA ARG A 116 11.49 -10.61 23.67
C ARG A 116 10.38 -9.89 24.41
N VAL A 117 9.23 -9.75 23.76
CA VAL A 117 8.12 -8.92 24.28
C VAL A 117 6.85 -9.73 24.16
N ALA A 118 6.02 -9.74 25.20
CA ALA A 118 4.72 -10.40 25.10
C ALA A 118 3.81 -9.66 24.09
N GLU A 119 3.07 -10.41 23.28
CA GLU A 119 2.23 -9.88 22.18
C GLU A 119 1.11 -8.95 22.69
N ASP A 120 0.62 -9.19 23.91
CA ASP A 120 -0.44 -8.44 24.57
C ASP A 120 0.01 -7.08 25.15
N LEU A 121 1.32 -6.85 25.30
CA LEU A 121 1.86 -5.60 25.84
C LEU A 121 1.95 -4.51 24.76
N LYS A 122 0.82 -3.84 24.50
CA LYS A 122 0.67 -2.84 23.43
C LYS A 122 1.73 -1.73 23.47
N ASP A 123 1.86 -1.02 24.60
CA ASP A 123 2.78 0.13 24.72
C ASP A 123 4.25 -0.29 24.53
N ALA A 124 4.61 -1.48 25.01
CA ALA A 124 5.95 -2.02 24.83
C ALA A 124 6.23 -2.36 23.36
N ASN A 125 5.28 -3.01 22.67
CA ASN A 125 5.42 -3.34 21.26
C ASN A 125 5.55 -2.10 20.38
N LEU A 126 4.77 -1.05 20.66
CA LEU A 126 4.87 0.25 19.98
C LEU A 126 6.24 0.91 20.23
N PHE A 127 6.74 0.87 21.47
CA PHE A 127 8.08 1.38 21.78
C PHE A 127 9.14 0.68 20.94
N TRP A 128 9.16 -0.66 20.92
CA TRP A 128 10.16 -1.42 20.17
C TRP A 128 10.11 -1.16 18.66
N GLU A 129 8.91 -1.10 18.06
CA GLU A 129 8.75 -0.77 16.65
C GLU A 129 9.29 0.64 16.34
N ALA A 130 8.98 1.63 17.19
CA ALA A 130 9.50 2.99 17.05
C ALA A 130 11.02 3.10 17.20
N GLN A 131 11.66 2.14 17.88
CA GLN A 131 13.12 2.06 17.99
C GLN A 131 13.78 1.27 16.84
N GLY A 132 13.02 0.84 15.83
CA GLY A 132 13.50 0.10 14.67
C GLY A 132 13.65 -1.40 14.88
N PHE A 133 13.02 -1.98 15.91
CA PHE A 133 13.02 -3.42 16.16
C PHE A 133 11.84 -4.10 15.45
N TYR A 134 12.12 -4.82 14.38
CA TYR A 134 11.12 -5.57 13.60
C TYR A 134 10.82 -6.93 14.25
N ALA A 135 9.60 -7.45 14.03
CA ALA A 135 9.20 -8.76 14.54
C ALA A 135 9.77 -9.88 13.66
N GLN A 136 10.63 -10.73 14.22
CA GLN A 136 11.28 -11.83 13.50
C GLN A 136 10.46 -13.12 13.57
N ARG A 137 9.92 -13.45 14.74
CA ARG A 137 9.05 -14.61 14.95
C ARG A 137 8.14 -14.41 16.16
N VAL A 138 7.09 -15.23 16.24
CA VAL A 138 6.27 -15.38 17.45
C VAL A 138 6.41 -16.81 17.96
N GLU A 139 6.57 -16.96 19.27
CA GLU A 139 6.71 -18.26 19.94
C GLU A 139 5.89 -18.30 21.24
N PRO A 140 5.41 -19.48 21.66
CA PRO A 140 4.72 -19.61 22.94
C PRO A 140 5.69 -19.29 24.09
N GLY A 141 5.20 -18.54 25.07
CA GLY A 141 5.90 -18.24 26.30
C GLY A 141 5.88 -19.41 27.29
N GLY A 142 6.33 -19.15 28.52
CA GLY A 142 6.33 -20.16 29.59
C GLY A 142 4.92 -20.64 29.94
N ALA A 143 4.83 -21.92 30.35
CA ALA A 143 3.57 -22.60 30.68
C ALA A 143 2.72 -21.90 31.75
N SER A 144 3.33 -21.07 32.61
CA SER A 144 2.65 -20.37 33.71
C SER A 144 1.73 -19.24 33.27
N ARG A 145 1.99 -18.59 32.12
CA ARG A 145 1.21 -17.43 31.65
C ARG A 145 0.55 -17.64 30.28
N ASN A 146 0.91 -18.70 29.55
CA ASN A 146 0.36 -19.06 28.23
C ASN A 146 0.26 -17.86 27.25
N ARG A 147 1.26 -16.97 27.27
CA ARG A 147 1.32 -15.77 26.40
C ARG A 147 2.12 -16.07 25.14
N MET A 148 1.79 -15.39 24.05
CA MET A 148 2.64 -15.36 22.86
C MET A 148 3.75 -14.32 23.04
N ILE A 149 4.97 -14.67 22.66
CA ILE A 149 6.15 -13.80 22.73
C ILE A 149 6.57 -13.42 21.32
N VAL A 150 6.57 -12.12 21.03
CA VAL A 150 7.15 -11.54 19.82
C VAL A 150 8.65 -11.40 20.05
N VAL A 151 9.44 -12.16 19.30
CA VAL A 151 10.89 -12.02 19.25
C VAL A 151 11.21 -10.98 18.20
N ARG A 152 11.76 -9.86 18.65
CA ARG A 152 12.13 -8.73 17.80
C ARG A 152 13.63 -8.67 17.59
N ALA A 153 14.04 -8.12 16.46
CA ALA A 153 15.43 -7.92 16.09
C ALA A 153 15.64 -6.51 15.54
N HIS A 154 16.82 -5.96 15.79
CA HIS A 154 17.34 -4.75 15.17
C HIS A 154 18.72 -5.07 14.63
N GLU A 155 18.91 -4.93 13.33
CA GLU A 155 20.21 -5.07 12.69
C GLU A 155 21.02 -3.81 12.92
N LEU A 156 22.28 -3.99 13.32
CA LEU A 156 23.20 -2.88 13.53
C LEU A 156 23.91 -2.57 12.21
N ASP A 157 24.21 -1.30 12.00
CA ASP A 157 25.00 -0.81 10.88
C ASP A 157 26.49 -1.09 11.14
N THR A 158 26.84 -2.38 11.15
CA THR A 158 28.21 -2.86 11.27
C THR A 158 28.70 -3.40 9.92
N PRO A 159 29.98 -3.24 9.58
CA PRO A 159 30.56 -3.85 8.39
C PRO A 159 30.38 -5.37 8.42
N GLN A 160 29.52 -5.91 7.56
CA GLN A 160 29.19 -7.33 7.49
C GLN A 160 29.45 -7.87 6.09
N LEU A 161 29.79 -9.16 6.00
CA LEU A 161 29.96 -9.87 4.73
C LEU A 161 28.61 -10.09 4.01
N PHE A 162 27.52 -10.13 4.78
CA PHE A 162 26.17 -10.34 4.28
C PHE A 162 25.42 -9.02 4.20
N ALA A 163 24.61 -8.85 3.16
CA ALA A 163 23.69 -7.73 3.06
C ALA A 163 22.65 -7.78 4.21
N PRO A 164 22.20 -6.62 4.70
CA PRO A 164 21.13 -6.56 5.69
C PRO A 164 19.86 -7.24 5.14
N SER A 165 18.96 -7.66 6.03
CA SER A 165 17.73 -8.32 5.61
C SER A 165 16.85 -7.42 4.73
N GLY A 166 16.99 -6.10 4.82
CA GLY A 166 16.11 -5.17 4.10
C GLY A 166 14.71 -5.07 4.74
N ILE A 167 14.51 -5.68 5.91
CA ILE A 167 13.30 -5.53 6.72
C ILE A 167 13.40 -4.22 7.48
N ASN A 168 12.60 -3.23 7.08
CA ASN A 168 12.53 -1.95 7.75
C ASN A 168 11.07 -1.47 7.87
N ALA A 169 10.87 -0.38 8.60
CA ALA A 169 9.54 0.19 8.81
C ALA A 169 9.02 1.00 7.62
N VAL A 170 9.89 1.38 6.68
CA VAL A 170 9.58 2.24 5.52
C VAL A 170 8.82 1.44 4.47
N ASP A 171 9.33 0.26 4.09
CA ASP A 171 8.67 -0.70 3.22
C ASP A 171 8.42 -2.02 3.95
N PRO A 172 7.33 -2.09 4.75
CA PRO A 172 7.01 -3.28 5.53
C PRO A 172 6.65 -4.50 4.66
N LEU A 173 6.26 -4.30 3.39
CA LEU A 173 5.82 -5.36 2.48
C LEU A 173 6.83 -5.69 1.38
N GLY A 174 7.97 -4.99 1.30
CA GLY A 174 9.04 -5.30 0.34
C GLY A 174 8.64 -5.10 -1.10
N LEU A 175 7.76 -4.15 -1.39
CA LEU A 175 7.21 -3.95 -2.73
C LEU A 175 8.30 -3.53 -3.75
N ASP A 176 9.37 -2.89 -3.30
CA ASP A 176 10.49 -2.51 -4.17
C ASP A 176 11.31 -3.69 -4.69
N ALA A 177 11.30 -4.84 -4.02
CA ALA A 177 12.01 -6.03 -4.51
C ALA A 177 11.48 -6.55 -5.86
N LEU A 178 10.28 -6.12 -6.27
CA LEU A 178 9.75 -6.36 -7.61
C LEU A 178 10.52 -5.61 -8.71
N GLU A 179 11.32 -4.60 -8.37
CA GLU A 179 12.08 -3.74 -9.30
C GLU A 179 13.40 -4.34 -9.78
N GLY A 180 13.71 -5.59 -9.42
CA GLY A 180 14.89 -6.29 -9.95
C GLY A 180 14.91 -6.44 -11.49
N GLY A 181 13.86 -6.02 -12.21
CA GLY A 181 13.88 -5.81 -13.65
C GLY A 181 13.71 -4.32 -13.96
N GLY A 182 14.69 -3.72 -14.64
CA GLY A 182 14.53 -2.40 -15.25
C GLY A 182 13.31 -2.36 -16.20
N LYS A 183 13.04 -1.18 -16.78
CA LYS A 183 11.94 -1.00 -17.77
C LYS A 183 11.94 -2.16 -18.78
N PRO A 184 10.81 -2.85 -18.99
CA PRO A 184 10.80 -4.03 -19.84
C PRO A 184 11.19 -3.61 -21.26
N LEU A 185 12.25 -4.24 -21.76
CA LEU A 185 12.75 -4.05 -23.13
C LEU A 185 12.10 -5.09 -24.03
N TYR A 186 11.24 -4.66 -24.93
CA TYR A 186 10.54 -5.55 -25.85
C TYR A 186 11.19 -5.52 -27.23
N LEU A 187 11.25 -6.69 -27.86
CA LEU A 187 11.58 -6.76 -29.28
C LEU A 187 10.33 -6.37 -30.08
N LEU A 188 10.49 -5.50 -31.07
CA LEU A 188 9.43 -5.06 -31.96
C LEU A 188 9.52 -5.86 -33.25
N ASP A 189 8.39 -6.42 -33.67
CA ASP A 189 8.25 -7.10 -34.95
C ASP A 189 8.10 -6.07 -36.11
N LEU A 190 8.53 -6.46 -37.30
CA LEU A 190 8.47 -5.62 -38.49
C LEU A 190 7.03 -5.28 -38.91
N ASN A 191 6.07 -6.16 -38.62
CA ASN A 191 4.66 -5.90 -38.93
C ASN A 191 4.11 -4.67 -38.18
N VAL A 192 4.52 -4.44 -36.93
CA VAL A 192 4.12 -3.28 -36.13
C VAL A 192 4.77 -1.99 -36.65
N LEU A 193 6.00 -2.10 -37.15
CA LEU A 193 6.68 -0.99 -37.84
C LEU A 193 5.94 -0.60 -39.12
N PHE A 194 5.50 -1.57 -39.94
CA PHE A 194 4.73 -1.29 -41.15
C PHE A 194 3.33 -0.72 -40.88
N ASP A 195 2.76 -1.00 -39.71
CA ASP A 195 1.49 -0.43 -39.27
C ASP A 195 1.58 1.10 -39.04
N LEU A 196 2.78 1.67 -38.87
CA LEU A 196 3.00 3.14 -38.87
C LEU A 196 2.82 3.79 -40.24
N GLY A 197 2.72 3.00 -41.32
CA GLY A 197 2.54 3.50 -42.66
C GLY A 197 1.23 4.29 -42.84
N PRO A 198 1.17 5.21 -43.81
CA PRO A 198 -0.03 6.00 -44.06
C PRO A 198 -1.23 5.12 -44.41
N ARG A 199 -2.39 5.41 -43.81
CA ARG A 199 -3.69 4.74 -44.07
C ARG A 199 -3.73 3.23 -43.72
N ARG A 200 -2.86 2.77 -42.81
CA ARG A 200 -2.93 1.39 -42.28
C ARG A 200 -4.10 1.25 -41.29
N PRO A 201 -4.81 0.10 -41.29
CA PRO A 201 -5.96 -0.11 -40.39
C PRO A 201 -5.54 -0.17 -38.92
N ARG A 202 -4.31 -0.59 -38.62
CA ARG A 202 -3.75 -0.71 -37.25
C ARG A 202 -2.84 0.46 -36.86
N TYR A 203 -2.91 1.58 -37.59
CA TYR A 203 -2.05 2.75 -37.35
C TYR A 203 -2.13 3.27 -35.91
N GLU A 204 -3.33 3.43 -35.35
CA GLU A 204 -3.50 3.91 -33.98
C GLU A 204 -2.96 2.93 -32.92
N LEU A 205 -2.99 1.63 -33.21
CA LEU A 205 -2.42 0.60 -32.34
C LEU A 205 -0.89 0.70 -32.30
N ALA A 206 -0.26 0.75 -33.47
CA ALA A 206 1.19 0.95 -33.57
C ALA A 206 1.62 2.26 -32.91
N MET A 207 0.90 3.36 -33.16
CA MET A 207 1.16 4.66 -32.51
C MET A 207 1.10 4.58 -30.99
N SER A 208 0.19 3.77 -30.42
CA SER A 208 0.08 3.58 -28.98
C SER A 208 1.33 2.92 -28.37
N VAL A 209 1.95 1.95 -29.09
CA VAL A 209 3.22 1.31 -28.67
C VAL A 209 4.35 2.34 -28.58
N PHE A 210 4.55 3.15 -29.62
CA PHE A 210 5.62 4.16 -29.64
C PHE A 210 5.35 5.31 -28.66
N ARG A 211 4.08 5.67 -28.43
CA ARG A 211 3.74 6.64 -27.37
C ARG A 211 4.09 6.08 -25.98
N ALA A 212 3.86 4.79 -25.72
CA ALA A 212 4.22 4.15 -24.44
C ALA A 212 5.74 4.09 -24.20
N GLU A 213 6.53 3.87 -25.26
CA GLU A 213 8.00 3.94 -25.18
C GLU A 213 8.47 5.35 -24.80
N ARG A 214 7.94 6.40 -25.46
CA ARG A 214 8.25 7.79 -25.15
C ARG A 214 7.89 8.18 -23.72
N MET A 215 6.79 7.64 -23.20
CA MET A 215 6.35 7.80 -21.81
C MET A 215 7.13 6.93 -20.81
N ARG A 216 8.20 6.25 -21.27
CA ARG A 216 9.08 5.41 -20.44
C ARG A 216 8.38 4.22 -19.78
N THR A 217 7.23 3.78 -20.31
CA THR A 217 6.50 2.60 -19.83
C THR A 217 7.24 1.31 -20.20
N CYS A 218 7.81 1.27 -21.40
CA CYS A 218 8.69 0.20 -21.89
C CYS A 218 9.84 0.80 -22.71
N SER A 219 10.80 -0.04 -23.08
CA SER A 219 11.81 0.28 -24.09
C SER A 219 11.60 -0.63 -25.30
N LEU A 220 11.90 -0.13 -26.50
CA LEU A 220 11.76 -0.89 -27.74
C LEU A 220 13.14 -1.19 -28.34
N ALA A 221 13.27 -2.39 -28.89
CA ALA A 221 14.43 -2.82 -29.66
C ALA A 221 13.98 -3.59 -30.91
N ILE A 222 14.89 -3.76 -31.86
CA ILE A 222 14.68 -4.53 -33.08
C ILE A 222 15.74 -5.61 -33.25
N SER A 223 15.40 -6.65 -34.01
CA SER A 223 16.38 -7.66 -34.44
C SER A 223 17.19 -7.13 -35.63
N SER A 224 18.44 -7.60 -35.77
CA SER A 224 19.25 -7.36 -36.96
C SER A 224 18.60 -7.90 -38.24
N GLU A 225 17.70 -8.88 -38.13
CA GLU A 225 16.95 -9.43 -39.25
C GLU A 225 16.03 -8.38 -39.92
N ILE A 226 15.50 -7.42 -39.15
CA ILE A 226 14.61 -6.37 -39.68
C ILE A 226 15.32 -5.53 -40.74
N GLU A 227 16.60 -5.22 -40.54
CA GLU A 227 17.37 -4.47 -41.55
C GLU A 227 17.62 -5.30 -42.81
N THR A 228 17.85 -6.60 -42.67
CA THR A 228 18.01 -7.52 -43.80
C THR A 228 16.72 -7.57 -44.62
N GLU A 229 15.58 -7.67 -43.95
CA GLU A 229 14.26 -7.72 -44.57
C GLU A 229 13.87 -6.38 -45.24
N LEU A 230 14.13 -5.25 -44.59
CA LEU A 230 13.92 -3.92 -45.15
C LEU A 230 14.83 -3.64 -46.35
N ARG A 231 16.09 -4.08 -46.31
CA ARG A 231 17.01 -3.96 -47.47
C ARG A 231 16.58 -4.84 -48.64
N ARG A 232 15.99 -6.01 -48.37
CA ARG A 232 15.45 -6.90 -49.39
C ARG A 232 14.21 -6.33 -50.09
N THR A 233 13.41 -5.53 -49.38
CA THR A 233 12.16 -4.94 -49.88
C THR A 233 12.32 -3.52 -50.43
N ALA A 234 13.43 -2.84 -50.12
CA ALA A 234 13.77 -1.53 -50.68
C ALA A 234 14.03 -1.60 -52.20
N HIS A 235 13.36 -0.72 -52.96
CA HIS A 235 13.61 -0.57 -54.39
C HIS A 235 14.90 0.23 -54.64
N ASP A 236 15.70 -0.21 -55.63
CA ASP A 236 16.99 0.38 -55.98
C ASP A 236 16.92 1.91 -56.13
N GLY A 237 17.70 2.62 -55.31
CA GLY A 237 18.00 4.05 -55.46
C GLY A 237 17.22 5.04 -54.59
N LYS A 238 16.35 4.61 -53.66
CA LYS A 238 15.72 5.50 -52.66
C LYS A 238 16.03 5.05 -51.23
N THR A 239 16.43 6.00 -50.38
CA THR A 239 16.53 5.78 -48.93
C THR A 239 15.14 5.48 -48.38
N ASP A 240 14.94 4.27 -47.86
CA ASP A 240 13.70 3.91 -47.19
C ASP A 240 13.62 4.66 -45.83
N PRO A 241 12.61 5.52 -45.63
CA PRO A 241 12.40 6.20 -44.34
C PRO A 241 12.22 5.22 -43.18
N MET A 242 11.65 4.03 -43.42
CA MET A 242 11.48 2.99 -42.40
C MET A 242 12.81 2.39 -41.96
N LEU A 243 13.73 2.14 -42.90
CA LEU A 243 15.09 1.68 -42.60
C LEU A 243 15.86 2.70 -41.76
N SER A 244 15.72 3.99 -42.10
CA SER A 244 16.36 5.09 -41.36
C SER A 244 15.80 5.21 -39.94
N PHE A 245 14.48 5.03 -39.77
CA PHE A 245 13.84 5.02 -38.46
C PHE A 245 14.21 3.80 -37.62
N ALA A 246 14.20 2.60 -38.22
CA ALA A 246 14.63 1.37 -37.55
C ALA A 246 16.06 1.50 -37.00
N GLY A 247 16.96 2.16 -37.74
CA GLY A 247 18.33 2.45 -37.29
C GLY A 247 18.45 3.34 -36.05
N THR A 248 17.36 3.97 -35.58
CA THR A 248 17.35 4.75 -34.33
C THR A 248 17.07 3.92 -33.08
N LEU A 249 16.55 2.69 -33.24
CA LEU A 249 16.19 1.80 -32.14
C LEU A 249 17.38 0.95 -31.70
N ALA A 250 17.35 0.48 -30.44
CA ALA A 250 18.34 -0.47 -29.95
C ALA A 250 18.28 -1.78 -30.76
N LYS A 251 19.44 -2.38 -31.05
CA LYS A 251 19.54 -3.52 -31.97
C LYS A 251 20.11 -4.75 -31.28
N PHE A 252 19.48 -5.89 -31.50
CA PHE A 252 19.97 -7.21 -31.07
C PHE A 252 20.38 -8.04 -32.28
N SER A 253 21.52 -8.73 -32.17
CA SER A 253 21.97 -9.70 -33.16
C SER A 253 21.09 -10.95 -33.12
N THR A 254 20.85 -11.53 -34.29
CA THR A 254 20.21 -12.84 -34.41
C THR A 254 21.00 -13.93 -33.65
N PRO A 255 20.33 -14.99 -33.18
CA PRO A 255 21.00 -16.10 -32.52
C PRO A 255 22.04 -16.75 -33.46
N PRO A 256 23.17 -17.25 -32.91
CA PRO A 256 24.15 -18.01 -33.69
C PRO A 256 23.55 -19.32 -34.22
N ASP A 257 24.12 -19.85 -35.30
CA ASP A 257 23.57 -21.00 -36.06
C ASP A 257 23.25 -22.21 -35.18
N ASN A 258 24.10 -22.52 -34.21
CA ASN A 258 23.89 -23.61 -33.26
C ASN A 258 22.65 -23.43 -32.37
N GLU A 259 22.34 -22.20 -31.96
CA GLU A 259 21.14 -21.90 -31.20
C GLU A 259 19.90 -21.81 -32.09
N TRP A 260 20.05 -21.30 -33.31
CA TRP A 260 18.99 -21.27 -34.30
C TRP A 260 18.53 -22.68 -34.69
N GLU A 261 19.46 -23.58 -35.02
CA GLU A 261 19.18 -24.99 -35.34
C GLU A 261 18.44 -25.71 -34.19
N ARG A 262 18.70 -25.30 -32.95
CA ARG A 262 18.00 -25.82 -31.77
C ARG A 262 16.60 -25.22 -31.60
N LEU A 263 16.45 -23.90 -31.72
CA LEU A 263 15.21 -23.19 -31.41
C LEU A 263 14.19 -23.25 -32.55
N SER A 264 14.65 -23.15 -33.80
CA SER A 264 13.81 -23.09 -35.00
C SER A 264 12.79 -24.24 -35.10
N PRO A 265 13.16 -25.54 -35.01
CA PRO A 265 12.20 -26.63 -35.10
C PRO A 265 11.20 -26.66 -33.93
N MET A 266 11.65 -26.26 -32.73
CA MET A 266 10.77 -26.19 -31.55
C MET A 266 9.72 -25.09 -31.71
N LEU A 267 10.14 -23.90 -32.14
CA LEU A 267 9.24 -22.76 -32.37
C LEU A 267 8.29 -23.01 -33.55
N ALA A 268 8.79 -23.59 -34.64
CA ALA A 268 7.98 -23.93 -35.81
C ALA A 268 6.87 -24.94 -35.48
N ALA A 269 7.15 -25.93 -34.61
CA ALA A 269 6.15 -26.89 -34.16
C ALA A 269 5.04 -26.24 -33.31
N ILE A 270 5.34 -25.17 -32.59
CA ILE A 270 4.38 -24.47 -31.72
C ILE A 270 3.56 -23.45 -32.52
N VAL A 271 4.23 -22.58 -33.28
CA VAL A 271 3.60 -21.45 -33.99
C VAL A 271 2.96 -21.90 -35.30
N PHE A 272 3.60 -22.83 -36.02
CA PHE A 272 3.17 -23.28 -37.36
C PHE A 272 3.08 -24.82 -37.49
N PRO A 273 2.32 -25.52 -36.61
CA PRO A 273 2.34 -26.99 -36.51
C PRO A 273 2.04 -27.71 -37.84
N GLN A 274 1.08 -27.21 -38.62
CA GLN A 274 0.67 -27.82 -39.88
C GLN A 274 1.68 -27.58 -41.02
N ARG A 275 2.29 -26.39 -41.08
CA ARG A 275 3.29 -26.04 -42.10
C ARG A 275 4.63 -26.70 -41.81
N HIS A 276 5.00 -26.79 -40.54
CA HIS A 276 6.18 -27.53 -40.12
C HIS A 276 6.06 -29.02 -40.43
N ALA A 277 4.91 -29.65 -40.11
CA ALA A 277 4.67 -31.06 -40.42
C ALA A 277 4.68 -31.38 -41.92
N SER A 278 4.39 -30.40 -42.78
CA SER A 278 4.39 -30.54 -44.24
C SER A 278 5.65 -29.99 -44.92
N GLY A 279 6.63 -29.48 -44.15
CA GLY A 279 7.86 -28.89 -44.69
C GLY A 279 7.63 -27.65 -45.56
N SER A 280 6.52 -26.93 -45.36
CA SER A 280 6.05 -25.84 -46.24
C SER A 280 6.16 -24.44 -45.61
N LEU A 281 7.14 -24.22 -44.73
CA LEU A 281 7.41 -22.92 -44.14
C LEU A 281 7.88 -21.92 -45.20
N SER A 282 7.24 -20.76 -45.25
CA SER A 282 7.65 -19.66 -46.14
C SER A 282 8.83 -18.89 -45.58
N GLU A 283 9.51 -18.08 -46.41
CA GLU A 283 10.57 -17.18 -45.95
C GLU A 283 10.10 -16.21 -44.86
N ASN A 284 8.84 -15.75 -44.94
CA ASN A 284 8.25 -14.90 -43.91
C ASN A 284 8.04 -15.67 -42.59
N ASP A 285 7.56 -16.92 -42.66
CA ASP A 285 7.41 -17.75 -41.46
C ASP A 285 8.78 -18.00 -40.79
N GLN A 286 9.87 -18.09 -41.57
CA GLN A 286 11.23 -18.20 -41.03
C GLN A 286 11.70 -16.91 -40.37
N SER A 287 11.40 -15.73 -40.96
CA SER A 287 11.71 -14.41 -40.37
C SER A 287 10.98 -14.21 -39.03
N ASP A 288 9.69 -14.57 -38.96
CA ASP A 288 8.89 -14.51 -37.73
C ASP A 288 9.49 -15.37 -36.60
N LEU A 289 9.91 -16.60 -36.95
CA LEU A 289 10.60 -17.50 -36.02
C LEU A 289 11.97 -16.95 -35.59
N GLN A 290 12.68 -16.26 -36.49
CA GLN A 290 13.96 -15.61 -36.21
C GLN A 290 13.81 -14.48 -35.18
N HIS A 291 12.75 -13.67 -35.27
CA HIS A 291 12.44 -12.65 -34.27
C HIS A 291 12.13 -13.25 -32.89
N LEU A 292 11.31 -14.31 -32.84
CA LEU A 292 11.05 -15.04 -31.59
C LEU A 292 12.32 -15.66 -31.00
N ALA A 293 13.14 -16.30 -31.84
CA ALA A 293 14.40 -16.90 -31.41
C ALA A 293 15.39 -15.83 -30.90
N THR A 294 15.43 -14.65 -31.52
CA THR A 294 16.22 -13.50 -31.04
C THR A 294 15.77 -13.06 -29.65
N ALA A 295 14.46 -12.94 -29.43
CA ALA A 295 13.93 -12.57 -28.11
C ALA A 295 14.28 -13.60 -27.03
N ILE A 296 14.23 -14.90 -27.36
CA ILE A 296 14.59 -16.00 -26.45
C ILE A 296 16.08 -15.99 -26.14
N HIS A 297 16.94 -15.86 -27.15
CA HIS A 297 18.39 -15.90 -27.00
C HIS A 297 18.91 -14.80 -26.06
N HIS A 298 18.37 -13.58 -26.18
CA HIS A 298 18.76 -12.44 -25.35
C HIS A 298 17.97 -12.33 -24.02
N GLY A 299 17.11 -13.30 -23.71
CA GLY A 299 16.32 -13.31 -22.47
C GLY A 299 15.34 -12.14 -22.35
N LEU A 300 14.82 -11.64 -23.47
CA LEU A 300 13.88 -10.53 -23.47
C LEU A 300 12.50 -10.97 -22.96
N PRO A 301 11.77 -10.10 -22.24
CA PRO A 301 10.46 -10.41 -21.67
C PRO A 301 9.36 -10.67 -22.72
N GLY A 302 9.54 -10.27 -23.99
CA GLY A 302 8.54 -10.53 -25.03
C GLY A 302 8.84 -9.91 -26.40
N LEU A 303 8.06 -10.32 -27.39
CA LEU A 303 7.98 -9.81 -28.76
C LEU A 303 6.62 -9.10 -28.96
N ILE A 304 6.63 -7.85 -29.42
CA ILE A 304 5.41 -7.12 -29.79
C ILE A 304 5.12 -7.41 -31.27
N THR A 305 3.99 -8.07 -31.54
CA THR A 305 3.61 -8.49 -32.89
C THR A 305 2.12 -8.33 -33.14
N SER A 306 1.79 -8.00 -34.38
CA SER A 306 0.43 -7.91 -34.90
C SER A 306 -0.10 -9.26 -35.45
N ASP A 307 0.70 -10.33 -35.45
CA ASP A 307 0.33 -11.64 -36.03
C ASP A 307 -0.48 -12.50 -35.05
N GLY A 308 -1.71 -12.84 -35.45
CA GLY A 308 -2.64 -13.65 -34.65
C GLY A 308 -2.13 -15.07 -34.34
N ARG A 309 -1.36 -15.69 -35.24
CA ARG A 309 -0.85 -17.07 -35.05
C ARG A 309 0.18 -17.13 -33.93
N ILE A 310 1.01 -16.10 -33.81
CA ILE A 310 1.99 -15.98 -32.73
C ILE A 310 1.28 -15.64 -31.42
N LEU A 311 0.33 -14.69 -31.45
CA LEU A 311 -0.42 -14.25 -30.28
C LEU A 311 -1.27 -15.38 -29.66
N GLU A 312 -1.91 -16.23 -30.46
CA GLU A 312 -2.68 -17.40 -29.99
C GLU A 312 -1.81 -18.41 -29.22
N ARG A 313 -0.50 -18.44 -29.48
CA ARG A 313 0.47 -19.34 -28.84
C ARG A 313 1.27 -18.71 -27.71
N ALA A 314 0.98 -17.46 -27.33
CA ALA A 314 1.65 -16.76 -26.24
C ALA A 314 1.73 -17.56 -24.92
N PRO A 315 0.67 -18.25 -24.43
CA PRO A 315 0.75 -19.02 -23.19
C PRO A 315 1.74 -20.18 -23.26
N GLU A 316 1.86 -20.82 -24.43
CA GLU A 316 2.78 -21.94 -24.64
C GLU A 316 4.23 -21.47 -24.73
N LEU A 317 4.48 -20.36 -25.46
CA LEU A 317 5.79 -19.70 -25.56
C LEU A 317 6.31 -19.25 -24.19
N ARG A 318 5.44 -18.60 -23.40
CA ARG A 318 5.78 -18.14 -22.05
C ARG A 318 6.15 -19.30 -21.12
N ARG A 319 5.41 -20.41 -21.20
CA ARG A 319 5.65 -21.59 -20.36
C ARG A 319 6.94 -22.33 -20.73
N GLN A 320 7.26 -22.45 -22.02
CA GLN A 320 8.42 -23.23 -22.47
C GLN A 320 9.72 -22.43 -22.52
N PHE A 321 9.66 -21.15 -22.87
CA PHE A 321 10.85 -20.33 -23.12
C PHE A 321 10.93 -19.06 -22.27
N GLY A 322 9.88 -18.73 -21.50
CA GLY A 322 9.85 -17.51 -20.68
C GLY A 322 9.61 -16.22 -21.49
N VAL A 323 9.35 -16.31 -22.79
CA VAL A 323 9.09 -15.17 -23.69
C VAL A 323 7.61 -15.09 -24.03
N ASP A 324 7.05 -13.88 -23.97
CA ASP A 324 5.64 -13.62 -24.25
C ASP A 324 5.44 -12.97 -25.63
N ALA A 325 4.33 -13.28 -26.31
CA ALA A 325 3.90 -12.56 -27.50
C ALA A 325 2.83 -11.53 -27.12
N ILE A 326 3.06 -10.26 -27.49
CA ILE A 326 2.31 -9.11 -26.97
C ILE A 326 1.63 -8.39 -28.13
N SER A 327 0.30 -8.23 -28.04
CA SER A 327 -0.47 -7.46 -29.01
C SER A 327 -0.27 -5.95 -28.78
N PRO A 328 -0.14 -5.13 -29.86
CA PRO A 328 -0.20 -3.68 -29.78
C PRO A 328 -1.46 -3.13 -29.08
N GLU A 329 -2.56 -3.89 -29.03
CA GLU A 329 -3.80 -3.52 -28.34
C GLU A 329 -3.60 -3.31 -26.83
N LEU A 330 -2.63 -3.99 -26.21
CA LEU A 330 -2.32 -3.86 -24.78
C LEU A 330 -1.73 -2.49 -24.42
N PHE A 331 -1.38 -1.67 -25.41
CA PHE A 331 -0.83 -0.32 -25.23
C PHE A 331 -1.88 0.78 -25.34
N GLN A 332 -3.13 0.44 -25.68
CA GLN A 332 -4.23 1.38 -25.68
C GLN A 332 -4.70 1.69 -24.26
N VAL A 333 -5.23 2.90 -24.06
CA VAL A 333 -5.96 3.24 -22.83
C VAL A 333 -7.28 2.47 -22.85
N ASP A 334 -7.51 1.63 -21.85
CA ASP A 334 -8.81 1.02 -21.63
C ASP A 334 -9.86 2.12 -21.37
N PRO A 335 -10.91 2.26 -22.18
CA PRO A 335 -11.98 3.21 -21.92
C PRO A 335 -12.65 2.99 -20.55
N ASP A 336 -12.64 1.78 -19.99
CA ASP A 336 -13.13 1.52 -18.63
C ASP A 336 -12.29 2.22 -17.53
N HIS A 337 -11.05 2.64 -17.83
CA HIS A 337 -10.20 3.41 -16.92
C HIS A 337 -10.45 4.93 -17.00
N THR A 338 -11.37 5.39 -17.86
CA THR A 338 -11.86 6.77 -17.80
C THR A 338 -12.82 6.93 -16.62
N ALA A 339 -12.26 7.22 -15.45
CA ALA A 339 -13.07 7.57 -14.30
C ALA A 339 -13.88 8.84 -14.61
N SER A 340 -15.20 8.76 -14.41
CA SER A 340 -16.15 9.86 -14.62
C SER A 340 -15.70 11.14 -13.90
N PRO A 341 -16.02 12.33 -14.43
CA PRO A 341 -15.73 13.58 -13.74
C PRO A 341 -16.39 13.58 -12.36
N VAL A 342 -15.65 14.00 -11.33
CA VAL A 342 -16.13 14.00 -9.94
C VAL A 342 -16.13 15.42 -9.39
N VAL A 343 -17.22 15.78 -8.72
CA VAL A 343 -17.42 17.09 -8.09
C VAL A 343 -17.58 16.91 -6.58
N HIS A 344 -16.74 17.60 -5.81
CA HIS A 344 -16.73 17.55 -4.36
C HIS A 344 -16.79 18.95 -3.73
N LYS A 345 -17.29 19.04 -2.51
CA LYS A 345 -17.24 20.27 -1.69
C LYS A 345 -15.96 20.31 -0.84
N ALA A 346 -15.28 21.46 -0.80
CA ALA A 346 -14.06 21.74 -0.02
C ALA A 346 -14.33 22.66 1.19
N HIS A 347 -13.32 23.29 1.83
CA HIS A 347 -13.58 24.27 2.89
C HIS A 347 -14.45 25.43 2.36
N SER A 348 -15.26 26.04 3.25
CA SER A 348 -16.06 27.25 2.95
C SER A 348 -16.70 27.36 1.56
N THR A 349 -17.76 26.60 1.26
CA THR A 349 -18.52 26.66 -0.02
C THR A 349 -17.72 26.36 -1.31
N ASP A 350 -16.41 26.17 -1.23
CA ASP A 350 -15.54 25.95 -2.38
C ASP A 350 -15.81 24.58 -3.02
N ILE A 351 -15.67 24.49 -4.34
CA ILE A 351 -15.97 23.29 -5.13
C ILE A 351 -14.68 22.81 -5.79
N ILE A 352 -14.35 21.55 -5.55
CA ILE A 352 -13.25 20.84 -6.21
C ILE A 352 -13.84 19.94 -7.29
N GLU A 353 -13.38 20.12 -8.53
CA GLU A 353 -13.79 19.32 -9.67
C GLU A 353 -12.59 18.60 -10.28
N VAL A 354 -12.68 17.29 -10.46
CA VAL A 354 -11.68 16.53 -11.22
C VAL A 354 -12.28 16.14 -12.55
N GLN A 355 -11.64 16.59 -13.63
CA GLN A 355 -12.10 16.37 -15.00
C GLN A 355 -10.93 16.02 -15.91
N PRO A 356 -11.19 15.36 -17.06
CA PRO A 356 -10.18 15.17 -18.10
C PRO A 356 -9.53 16.51 -18.49
N ALA A 357 -8.21 16.50 -18.66
CA ALA A 357 -7.45 17.67 -19.06
C ALA A 357 -7.77 18.07 -20.51
N SER A 358 -7.97 19.36 -20.75
CA SER A 358 -8.20 19.95 -22.07
C SER A 358 -6.96 20.69 -22.57
N ALA A 359 -6.90 21.03 -23.86
CA ALA A 359 -5.78 21.78 -24.42
C ALA A 359 -5.61 23.17 -23.77
N SER A 360 -6.71 23.80 -23.32
CA SER A 360 -6.67 25.07 -22.58
C SER A 360 -5.99 24.99 -21.22
N ASP A 361 -5.88 23.79 -20.63
CA ASP A 361 -5.26 23.63 -19.31
C ASP A 361 -3.73 23.57 -19.37
N ALA A 362 -3.14 23.33 -20.55
CA ALA A 362 -1.71 23.06 -20.69
C ALA A 362 -0.82 24.16 -20.09
N THR A 363 -1.20 25.43 -20.24
CA THR A 363 -0.44 26.57 -19.68
C THR A 363 -0.54 26.62 -18.15
N ALA A 364 -1.72 26.36 -17.59
CA ALA A 364 -1.93 26.35 -16.15
C ALA A 364 -1.21 25.16 -15.48
N VAL A 365 -1.28 23.97 -16.10
CA VAL A 365 -0.56 22.76 -15.66
C VAL A 365 0.95 22.97 -15.66
N ARG A 366 1.52 23.50 -16.76
CA ARG A 366 2.97 23.80 -16.81
C ARG A 366 3.40 24.82 -15.76
N SER A 367 2.56 25.83 -15.51
CA SER A 367 2.83 26.83 -14.46
C SER A 367 2.86 26.18 -13.07
N LEU A 368 1.89 25.31 -12.76
CA LEU A 368 1.85 24.53 -11.53
C LEU A 368 3.13 23.67 -11.36
N LEU A 369 3.47 22.87 -12.37
CA LEU A 369 4.65 21.98 -12.30
C LEU A 369 5.97 22.75 -12.18
N THR A 370 6.08 23.90 -12.83
CA THR A 370 7.24 24.79 -12.74
C THR A 370 7.40 25.35 -11.32
N ASN A 371 6.29 25.78 -10.69
CA ASN A 371 6.31 26.27 -9.31
C ASN A 371 6.74 25.19 -8.30
N LEU A 372 6.47 23.92 -8.61
CA LEU A 372 6.90 22.76 -7.83
C LEU A 372 8.36 22.35 -8.08
N GLY A 373 9.05 23.03 -8.99
CA GLY A 373 10.48 22.85 -9.27
C GLY A 373 10.81 21.79 -10.32
N LEU A 374 9.84 21.37 -11.13
CA LEU A 374 10.09 20.45 -12.23
C LEU A 374 10.60 21.20 -13.47
N ASP A 375 11.65 20.67 -14.09
CA ASP A 375 12.18 21.20 -15.35
C ASP A 375 11.29 20.83 -16.55
N THR A 376 11.40 21.59 -17.63
CA THR A 376 10.58 21.41 -18.84
C THR A 376 10.71 20.02 -19.46
N ALA A 377 11.89 19.38 -19.41
CA ALA A 377 12.06 18.06 -20.00
C ALA A 377 11.31 16.99 -19.20
N THR A 378 11.33 17.07 -17.87
CA THR A 378 10.54 16.19 -16.98
C THR A 378 9.04 16.43 -17.14
N GLN A 379 8.62 17.69 -17.25
CA GLN A 379 7.21 18.04 -17.49
C GLN A 379 6.65 17.41 -18.78
N VAL A 380 7.46 17.31 -19.83
CA VAL A 380 7.03 16.73 -21.12
C VAL A 380 7.11 15.21 -21.11
N ASN A 381 8.24 14.65 -20.66
CA ASN A 381 8.53 13.21 -20.83
C ASN A 381 7.85 12.31 -19.79
N GLU A 382 7.65 12.81 -18.57
CA GLU A 382 7.12 12.01 -17.46
C GLU A 382 5.71 12.47 -17.09
N TRP A 383 5.48 13.78 -17.09
CA TRP A 383 4.20 14.38 -16.72
C TRP A 383 3.26 14.64 -17.90
N ALA A 384 3.66 14.34 -19.15
CA ALA A 384 2.83 14.54 -20.35
C ALA A 384 2.11 15.91 -20.41
N ALA A 385 2.75 16.97 -19.89
CA ALA A 385 2.20 18.33 -19.80
C ALA A 385 2.23 19.06 -21.15
N THR A 386 1.68 18.42 -22.18
CA THR A 386 1.62 18.85 -23.57
C THR A 386 0.18 19.05 -24.03
N GLU A 387 -0.01 19.66 -25.20
CA GLU A 387 -1.33 19.93 -25.78
C GLU A 387 -2.14 18.62 -25.94
N ALA A 388 -3.42 18.71 -25.60
CA ALA A 388 -4.21 17.59 -25.14
C ALA A 388 -4.80 16.74 -26.27
N ASP A 389 -4.01 15.86 -26.90
CA ASP A 389 -4.55 14.88 -27.89
C ASP A 389 -3.85 13.50 -27.88
N ASN A 390 -3.01 13.22 -26.87
CA ASN A 390 -2.23 11.97 -26.86
C ASN A 390 -2.98 10.83 -26.14
N SER A 391 -3.35 9.77 -26.88
CA SER A 391 -4.12 8.60 -26.38
C SER A 391 -3.34 7.63 -25.48
N ALA A 392 -2.10 7.96 -25.08
CA ALA A 392 -1.23 7.05 -24.32
C ALA A 392 -1.16 7.36 -22.82
N CYS A 393 -1.86 8.39 -22.37
CA CYS A 393 -1.98 8.72 -20.96
C CYS A 393 -3.35 9.31 -20.67
N LEU A 394 -3.89 8.94 -19.52
CA LEU A 394 -5.05 9.60 -18.94
C LEU A 394 -4.55 10.81 -18.16
N ARG A 395 -5.11 11.99 -18.46
CA ARG A 395 -4.73 13.26 -17.85
C ARG A 395 -5.96 13.87 -17.22
N HIS A 396 -5.86 14.23 -15.95
CA HIS A 396 -6.93 14.87 -15.20
C HIS A 396 -6.41 16.12 -14.50
N VAL A 397 -7.28 17.11 -14.40
CA VAL A 397 -7.01 18.37 -13.71
C VAL A 397 -8.00 18.49 -12.55
N ALA A 398 -7.49 18.78 -11.36
CA ALA A 398 -8.30 19.20 -10.23
C ALA A 398 -8.41 20.72 -10.23
N ARG A 399 -9.63 21.23 -10.34
CA ARG A 399 -9.94 22.66 -10.25
C ARG A 399 -10.57 22.99 -8.92
N CYS A 400 -10.04 23.99 -8.23
CA CYS A 400 -10.71 24.61 -7.10
C CYS A 400 -11.33 25.92 -7.59
N ASN A 401 -12.66 26.03 -7.54
CA ASN A 401 -13.41 27.20 -8.02
C ASN A 401 -13.02 27.64 -9.46
N GLY A 402 -12.77 26.67 -10.34
CA GLY A 402 -12.38 26.91 -11.74
C GLY A 402 -10.88 27.14 -11.98
N VAL A 403 -10.06 27.27 -10.93
CA VAL A 403 -8.60 27.43 -11.05
C VAL A 403 -7.91 26.08 -10.91
N VAL A 404 -6.97 25.78 -11.81
CA VAL A 404 -6.15 24.56 -11.77
C VAL A 404 -5.31 24.55 -10.49
N ALA A 405 -5.62 23.61 -9.59
CA ALA A 405 -4.98 23.47 -8.29
C ALA A 405 -4.36 22.07 -8.08
N GLY A 406 -4.60 21.14 -8.99
CA GLY A 406 -3.92 19.85 -9.01
C GLY A 406 -3.93 19.20 -10.39
N TYR A 407 -3.02 18.25 -10.59
CA TYR A 407 -2.82 17.56 -11.85
C TYR A 407 -2.49 16.09 -11.60
N LEU A 408 -3.10 15.20 -12.40
CA LEU A 408 -2.92 13.76 -12.33
C LEU A 408 -2.68 13.19 -13.74
N VAL A 409 -1.64 12.38 -13.88
CA VAL A 409 -1.32 11.68 -15.13
C VAL A 409 -1.11 10.21 -14.87
N MET A 410 -1.71 9.38 -15.72
CA MET A 410 -1.60 7.93 -15.64
C MET A 410 -1.24 7.40 -17.04
N PRO A 411 0.02 6.99 -17.26
CA PRO A 411 0.41 6.29 -18.47
C PRO A 411 -0.35 4.98 -18.64
N THR A 412 -0.50 4.50 -19.88
CA THR A 412 -1.07 3.18 -20.15
C THR A 412 -0.25 2.08 -19.47
N SER A 413 -0.93 1.13 -18.83
CA SER A 413 -0.30 0.00 -18.17
C SER A 413 -0.39 -1.25 -19.03
N ILE A 414 0.76 -1.80 -19.43
CA ILE A 414 0.89 -2.91 -20.39
C ILE A 414 0.48 -4.27 -19.78
N ARG A 415 0.43 -4.38 -18.44
CA ARG A 415 0.18 -5.65 -17.74
C ARG A 415 -1.02 -5.65 -16.79
N GLY A 416 -1.85 -4.60 -16.76
CA GLY A 416 -3.12 -4.55 -16.02
C GLY A 416 -3.06 -4.71 -14.49
N GLN A 417 -1.88 -4.93 -13.90
CA GLN A 417 -1.72 -5.20 -12.46
C GLN A 417 -1.05 -4.06 -11.69
N GLU A 418 -0.31 -3.19 -12.38
CA GLU A 418 0.35 -2.02 -11.82
C GLU A 418 -0.18 -0.73 -12.46
N ILE A 419 -0.76 0.14 -11.64
CA ILE A 419 -1.23 1.48 -12.01
C ILE A 419 -0.11 2.45 -11.68
N ARG A 420 0.47 3.09 -12.69
CA ARG A 420 1.42 4.18 -12.50
C ARG A 420 0.69 5.51 -12.59
N ALA A 421 0.89 6.36 -11.58
CA ALA A 421 0.26 7.66 -11.48
C ALA A 421 1.31 8.71 -11.10
N PHE A 422 1.19 9.90 -11.66
CA PHE A 422 1.93 11.09 -11.32
C PHE A 422 0.94 12.12 -10.80
N ALA A 423 1.07 12.56 -9.55
CA ALA A 423 0.16 13.52 -8.96
C ALA A 423 0.89 14.73 -8.39
N ALA A 424 0.36 15.91 -8.68
CA ALA A 424 0.87 17.19 -8.21
C ALA A 424 -0.27 18.05 -7.68
N VAL A 425 -0.05 18.70 -6.54
CA VAL A 425 -1.00 19.61 -5.90
C VAL A 425 -0.33 20.95 -5.62
N ALA A 426 -1.09 22.03 -5.78
CA ALA A 426 -0.69 23.37 -5.39
C ALA A 426 -0.71 23.48 -3.85
N GLU A 427 0.45 23.31 -3.22
CA GLU A 427 0.64 23.30 -1.75
C GLU A 427 0.38 24.67 -1.08
N ASP A 428 0.34 25.75 -1.87
CA ASP A 428 0.03 27.10 -1.41
C ASP A 428 -1.47 27.38 -1.26
N GLN A 429 -2.31 26.48 -1.78
CA GLN A 429 -3.76 26.59 -1.68
C GLN A 429 -4.26 26.16 -0.30
N ARG A 430 -5.29 26.85 0.21
CA ARG A 430 -5.92 26.52 1.48
C ARG A 430 -6.51 25.11 1.50
N ASP A 431 -7.06 24.66 0.36
CA ASP A 431 -7.71 23.35 0.17
C ASP A 431 -6.76 22.28 -0.40
N ALA A 432 -5.44 22.47 -0.29
CA ALA A 432 -4.45 21.51 -0.81
C ALA A 432 -4.69 20.08 -0.28
N TYR A 433 -5.13 19.96 0.97
CA TYR A 433 -5.43 18.68 1.61
C TYR A 433 -6.61 17.96 0.94
N GLU A 434 -7.73 18.65 0.69
CA GLU A 434 -8.91 18.12 0.01
C GLU A 434 -8.64 17.82 -1.46
N ILE A 435 -7.85 18.65 -2.14
CA ILE A 435 -7.43 18.41 -3.53
C ILE A 435 -6.62 17.11 -3.61
N ALA A 436 -5.65 16.93 -2.71
CA ALA A 436 -4.86 15.70 -2.62
C ALA A 436 -5.75 14.48 -2.34
N GLN A 437 -6.69 14.58 -1.39
CA GLN A 437 -7.65 13.49 -1.10
C GLN A 437 -8.47 13.10 -2.33
N THR A 438 -8.93 14.10 -3.07
CA THR A 438 -9.75 13.91 -4.27
C THR A 438 -8.97 13.20 -5.36
N LEU A 439 -7.76 13.67 -5.68
CA LEU A 439 -6.90 13.06 -6.69
C LEU A 439 -6.52 11.62 -6.33
N LEU A 440 -6.13 11.37 -5.07
CA LEU A 440 -5.77 10.02 -4.63
C LEU A 440 -6.96 9.07 -4.69
N ARG A 441 -8.15 9.50 -4.30
CA ARG A 441 -9.37 8.70 -4.45
C ARG A 441 -9.70 8.39 -5.90
N HIS A 442 -9.49 9.35 -6.80
CA HIS A 442 -9.65 9.14 -8.24
C HIS A 442 -8.70 8.06 -8.77
N VAL A 443 -7.45 8.01 -8.28
CA VAL A 443 -6.53 6.91 -8.64
C VAL A 443 -7.00 5.58 -8.07
N LEU A 444 -7.47 5.56 -6.81
CA LEU A 444 -7.94 4.34 -6.15
C LEU A 444 -9.28 3.83 -6.70
N SER A 445 -10.10 4.66 -7.34
CA SER A 445 -11.38 4.27 -7.94
C SER A 445 -11.20 3.36 -9.16
N ILE A 446 -10.06 3.46 -9.85
CA ILE A 446 -9.70 2.65 -11.02
C ILE A 446 -9.68 1.15 -10.72
N VAL A 447 -9.30 0.78 -9.49
CA VAL A 447 -9.36 -0.63 -9.05
C VAL A 447 -10.82 -0.99 -8.79
N LYS A 448 -11.36 -1.95 -9.52
CA LYS A 448 -12.77 -2.35 -9.42
C LYS A 448 -13.07 -3.04 -8.07
N PRO A 449 -14.31 -3.02 -7.57
CA PRO A 449 -14.69 -3.78 -6.38
C PRO A 449 -14.41 -5.28 -6.55
N GLY A 450 -13.80 -5.90 -5.53
CA GLY A 450 -13.38 -7.31 -5.57
C GLY A 450 -11.97 -7.55 -6.11
N ASP A 451 -11.40 -6.58 -6.83
CA ASP A 451 -10.08 -6.70 -7.44
C ASP A 451 -8.94 -6.24 -6.51
N VAL A 452 -7.73 -6.62 -6.92
CA VAL A 452 -6.47 -6.19 -6.33
C VAL A 452 -5.67 -5.45 -7.39
N GLY A 453 -5.15 -4.28 -7.06
CA GLY A 453 -4.25 -3.51 -7.91
C GLY A 453 -3.06 -2.99 -7.12
N ARG A 454 -1.91 -2.87 -7.78
CA ARG A 454 -0.75 -2.13 -7.23
C ARG A 454 -0.77 -0.71 -7.79
N VAL A 455 -0.66 0.29 -6.93
CA VAL A 455 -0.54 1.69 -7.35
C VAL A 455 0.85 2.20 -7.00
N ARG A 456 1.54 2.77 -7.99
CA ARG A 456 2.75 3.54 -7.81
C ARG A 456 2.45 5.01 -8.11
N LEU A 457 2.78 5.87 -7.17
CA LEU A 457 2.49 7.29 -7.22
C LEU A 457 3.78 8.09 -7.14
N SER A 458 4.16 8.73 -8.23
CA SER A 458 5.30 9.64 -8.29
C SER A 458 4.85 11.06 -7.96
N CYS A 459 5.54 11.69 -7.02
CA CYS A 459 5.22 13.03 -6.51
C CYS A 459 6.43 13.97 -6.69
N PRO A 460 6.24 15.25 -7.05
CA PRO A 460 7.32 16.22 -7.04
C PRO A 460 7.99 16.35 -5.65
N PRO A 461 9.24 16.86 -5.54
CA PRO A 461 9.97 16.94 -4.27
C PRO A 461 9.26 17.81 -3.21
N ARG A 462 8.52 18.83 -3.63
CA ARG A 462 7.84 19.80 -2.74
C ARG A 462 6.34 19.46 -2.60
N GLN A 463 6.04 18.28 -2.07
CA GLN A 463 4.67 17.75 -1.95
C GLN A 463 4.41 17.19 -0.55
N ALA A 464 4.51 18.02 0.48
CA ALA A 464 4.35 17.58 1.87
C ALA A 464 2.90 17.16 2.17
N THR A 465 1.92 17.98 1.77
CA THR A 465 0.49 17.72 2.01
C THR A 465 0.06 16.47 1.25
N LEU A 466 0.45 16.32 -0.01
CA LEU A 466 0.11 15.13 -0.80
C LEU A 466 0.67 13.84 -0.18
N ARG A 467 1.91 13.86 0.32
CA ARG A 467 2.53 12.70 0.99
C ARG A 467 1.86 12.37 2.32
N GLU A 468 1.49 13.39 3.11
CA GLU A 468 0.74 13.20 4.36
C GLU A 468 -0.62 12.55 4.08
N VAL A 469 -1.37 13.06 3.10
CA VAL A 469 -2.66 12.47 2.70
C VAL A 469 -2.45 11.05 2.16
N ALA A 470 -1.47 10.80 1.31
CA ALA A 470 -1.18 9.47 0.79
C ALA A 470 -0.89 8.45 1.91
N ALA A 471 -0.16 8.84 2.95
CA ALA A 471 0.07 7.99 4.11
C ALA A 471 -1.25 7.59 4.81
N THR A 472 -2.25 8.49 4.87
CA THR A 472 -3.58 8.17 5.43
C THR A 472 -4.39 7.20 4.57
N PHE A 473 -4.12 7.13 3.27
CA PHE A 473 -4.65 6.08 2.37
C PHE A 473 -3.84 4.77 2.44
N GLY A 474 -2.78 4.71 3.23
CA GLY A 474 -1.93 3.53 3.40
C GLY A 474 -0.87 3.36 2.31
N TYR A 475 -0.45 4.44 1.66
CA TYR A 475 0.76 4.44 0.83
C TYR A 475 2.00 4.35 1.71
N VAL A 476 3.03 3.68 1.19
CA VAL A 476 4.37 3.59 1.78
C VAL A 476 5.39 4.22 0.84
N ALA A 477 6.46 4.78 1.40
CA ALA A 477 7.53 5.33 0.57
C ALA A 477 8.33 4.21 -0.09
N SER A 478 8.74 4.42 -1.33
CA SER A 478 9.72 3.55 -1.99
C SER A 478 11.10 3.80 -1.38
N SER A 479 11.80 2.72 -1.08
CA SER A 479 13.20 2.67 -0.65
C SER A 479 14.18 2.90 -1.80
N SER A 480 13.79 2.67 -3.06
CA SER A 480 14.64 2.87 -4.23
C SER A 480 14.59 4.30 -4.77
N THR A 481 13.41 4.93 -4.71
CA THR A 481 13.18 6.28 -5.28
C THR A 481 12.47 7.16 -4.24
N SER A 482 13.15 8.20 -3.75
CA SER A 482 12.67 9.05 -2.65
C SER A 482 11.38 9.81 -2.92
N ASP A 483 11.03 9.96 -4.20
CA ASP A 483 9.87 10.72 -4.68
C ASP A 483 8.66 9.84 -5.03
N ASP A 484 8.82 8.53 -4.92
CA ASP A 484 7.78 7.57 -5.22
C ASP A 484 7.14 7.00 -3.97
N LEU A 485 5.83 6.86 -4.04
CA LEU A 485 5.00 6.15 -3.08
C LEU A 485 4.40 4.92 -3.74
N GLN A 486 4.14 3.88 -2.94
CA GLN A 486 3.57 2.63 -3.42
C GLN A 486 2.46 2.15 -2.49
N LYS A 487 1.48 1.45 -3.07
CA LYS A 487 0.38 0.87 -2.33
C LYS A 487 -0.17 -0.36 -3.05
N ILE A 488 -0.67 -1.32 -2.27
CA ILE A 488 -1.60 -2.34 -2.77
C ILE A 488 -3.01 -1.94 -2.36
N VAL A 489 -3.88 -1.90 -3.35
CA VAL A 489 -5.29 -1.58 -3.20
C VAL A 489 -6.05 -2.87 -3.41
N ALA A 490 -6.72 -3.36 -2.36
CA ALA A 490 -7.52 -4.57 -2.47
C ALA A 490 -8.93 -4.26 -1.98
N LYS A 491 -9.92 -4.26 -2.89
CA LYS A 491 -11.31 -3.90 -2.58
C LYS A 491 -12.15 -5.13 -2.22
N GLY A 492 -11.64 -5.93 -1.29
CA GLY A 492 -12.23 -7.22 -0.93
C GLY A 492 -12.31 -7.45 0.58
N ARG A 493 -13.10 -8.44 0.97
CA ARG A 493 -13.17 -8.96 2.34
C ARG A 493 -12.61 -10.37 2.33
N MET A 494 -11.61 -10.64 3.16
CA MET A 494 -11.08 -11.99 3.34
C MET A 494 -11.81 -12.70 4.48
N THR A 495 -12.57 -13.73 4.15
CA THR A 495 -13.23 -14.64 5.10
C THR A 495 -12.60 -16.03 4.96
N GLU A 496 -12.98 -16.96 5.83
CA GLU A 496 -12.54 -18.36 5.73
C GLU A 496 -12.92 -18.98 4.38
N ARG A 497 -14.11 -18.66 3.84
CA ARG A 497 -14.62 -19.21 2.58
C ARG A 497 -13.84 -18.78 1.34
N ASN A 498 -13.33 -17.54 1.32
CA ASN A 498 -12.65 -16.97 0.15
C ASN A 498 -11.15 -16.73 0.36
N TRP A 499 -10.60 -17.22 1.47
CA TRP A 499 -9.20 -17.04 1.85
C TRP A 499 -8.23 -17.45 0.73
N ASP A 500 -8.44 -18.64 0.15
CA ASP A 500 -7.62 -19.19 -0.93
C ASP A 500 -7.68 -18.36 -2.23
N VAL A 501 -8.85 -17.78 -2.54
CA VAL A 501 -9.02 -16.96 -3.73
C VAL A 501 -8.37 -15.60 -3.52
N GLY A 502 -8.59 -14.99 -2.35
CA GLY A 502 -7.99 -13.70 -1.98
C GLY A 502 -6.47 -13.76 -1.92
N ARG A 503 -5.88 -14.81 -1.32
CA ARG A 503 -4.42 -14.95 -1.28
C ARG A 503 -3.81 -15.13 -2.67
N LYS A 504 -4.45 -15.88 -3.57
CA LYS A 504 -3.97 -16.06 -4.95
C LYS A 504 -4.04 -14.75 -5.73
N SER A 505 -5.10 -13.97 -5.54
CA SER A 505 -5.28 -12.66 -6.17
C SER A 505 -4.23 -11.65 -5.69
N LEU A 506 -3.97 -11.60 -4.37
CA LEU A 506 -2.89 -10.79 -3.80
C LEU A 506 -1.52 -11.23 -4.30
N ALA A 507 -1.23 -12.53 -4.31
CA ALA A 507 0.03 -13.08 -4.78
C ALA A 507 0.26 -12.82 -6.27
N ALA A 508 -0.79 -12.85 -7.09
CA ALA A 508 -0.68 -12.57 -8.53
C ALA A 508 -0.20 -11.14 -8.81
N VAL A 509 -0.71 -10.16 -8.06
CA VAL A 509 -0.42 -8.73 -8.29
C VAL A 509 0.84 -8.27 -7.55
N SER A 510 1.02 -8.72 -6.31
CA SER A 510 2.04 -8.20 -5.40
C SER A 510 3.14 -9.19 -5.07
N LYS A 511 3.01 -10.47 -5.46
CA LYS A 511 3.85 -11.59 -4.99
C LYS A 511 3.88 -11.75 -3.46
N LEU A 512 2.95 -11.14 -2.73
CA LEU A 512 2.80 -11.35 -1.30
C LEU A 512 2.18 -12.71 -1.01
N GLY A 513 2.81 -13.48 -0.13
CA GLY A 513 2.27 -14.73 0.40
C GLY A 513 1.61 -14.52 1.76
N LEU A 514 0.31 -14.79 1.84
CA LEU A 514 -0.40 -14.92 3.12
C LEU A 514 -0.36 -16.38 3.62
N PRO A 515 -0.66 -16.63 4.92
CA PRO A 515 -0.74 -17.99 5.46
C PRO A 515 -1.71 -18.88 4.68
N ASP A 516 -1.45 -20.18 4.60
CA ASP A 516 -2.31 -21.10 3.84
C ASP A 516 -3.73 -21.20 4.42
N THR A 517 -3.86 -21.14 5.74
CA THR A 517 -5.14 -21.12 6.45
C THR A 517 -5.37 -19.78 7.16
N PRO A 518 -6.63 -19.32 7.26
CA PRO A 518 -6.94 -18.10 7.98
C PRO A 518 -6.60 -18.26 9.47
N PRO A 519 -5.77 -17.38 10.06
CA PRO A 519 -5.44 -17.46 11.47
C PRO A 519 -6.65 -17.10 12.34
N LEU A 520 -6.80 -17.77 13.48
CA LEU A 520 -7.79 -17.40 14.50
C LEU A 520 -7.49 -16.01 15.06
N PHE A 521 -8.53 -15.19 15.19
CA PHE A 521 -8.43 -13.86 15.77
C PHE A 521 -8.25 -13.93 17.28
N ARG A 522 -7.14 -13.38 17.80
CA ARG A 522 -6.90 -13.17 19.24
C ARG A 522 -7.10 -11.71 19.64
N HIS A 523 -6.50 -10.80 18.88
CA HIS A 523 -6.63 -9.35 19.06
C HIS A 523 -6.14 -8.61 17.80
N VAL A 524 -6.44 -7.32 17.71
CA VAL A 524 -6.17 -6.51 16.50
C VAL A 524 -4.69 -6.27 16.20
N ASP A 525 -3.83 -6.31 17.21
CA ASP A 525 -2.38 -6.13 17.05
C ASP A 525 -1.62 -7.47 16.92
N GLN A 526 -2.33 -8.59 16.68
CA GLN A 526 -1.71 -9.90 16.51
C GLN A 526 -0.80 -9.93 15.27
N GLN A 527 0.32 -10.63 15.35
CA GLN A 527 1.29 -10.69 14.27
C GLN A 527 0.85 -11.68 13.19
N ILE A 528 0.67 -11.19 11.97
CA ILE A 528 0.35 -11.99 10.79
C ILE A 528 1.63 -12.21 9.98
N SER A 529 1.89 -13.46 9.63
CA SER A 529 3.01 -13.84 8.76
C SER A 529 2.71 -13.46 7.31
N VAL A 530 3.60 -12.69 6.70
CA VAL A 530 3.55 -12.33 5.28
C VAL A 530 4.88 -12.69 4.64
N ILE A 531 4.84 -13.37 3.49
CA ILE A 531 6.01 -13.59 2.65
C ILE A 531 6.08 -12.41 1.68
N ARG A 532 7.20 -11.69 1.70
CA ARG A 532 7.49 -10.56 0.84
C ARG A 532 7.87 -11.02 -0.58
N PRO A 533 7.87 -10.12 -1.57
CA PRO A 533 8.28 -10.44 -2.94
C PRO A 533 9.73 -10.90 -3.07
N ASP A 534 10.60 -10.49 -2.14
CA ASP A 534 12.00 -10.96 -2.01
C ASP A 534 12.12 -12.37 -1.39
N GLY A 535 11.00 -13.01 -1.05
CA GLY A 535 10.94 -14.32 -0.41
C GLY A 535 11.15 -14.29 1.11
N GLN A 536 11.42 -13.13 1.71
CA GLN A 536 11.58 -13.03 3.15
C GLN A 536 10.24 -13.08 3.88
N LYS A 537 10.25 -13.72 5.04
CA LYS A 537 9.08 -13.80 5.93
C LYS A 537 9.12 -12.65 6.92
N VAL A 538 8.09 -11.82 6.91
CA VAL A 538 7.89 -10.74 7.88
C VAL A 538 6.64 -10.96 8.71
N LEU A 539 6.64 -10.38 9.90
CA LEU A 539 5.48 -10.35 10.78
C LEU A 539 4.95 -8.92 10.85
N VAL A 540 3.69 -8.75 10.47
CA VAL A 540 3.01 -7.46 10.45
C VAL A 540 1.79 -7.52 11.36
N PRO A 541 1.57 -6.55 12.26
CA PRO A 541 0.34 -6.48 13.04
C PRO A 541 -0.90 -6.43 12.12
N LEU A 542 -1.94 -7.20 12.43
CA LEU A 542 -3.18 -7.28 11.63
C LEU A 542 -3.75 -5.89 11.31
N PHE A 543 -3.83 -5.00 12.32
CA PHE A 543 -4.30 -3.62 12.13
C PHE A 543 -3.49 -2.84 11.08
N LYS A 544 -2.16 -2.99 11.09
CA LYS A 544 -1.25 -2.32 10.16
C LYS A 544 -1.39 -2.93 8.77
N LEU A 545 -1.48 -4.25 8.67
CA LEU A 545 -1.64 -4.97 7.41
C LEU A 545 -2.92 -4.55 6.66
N GLU A 546 -4.06 -4.47 7.35
CA GLU A 546 -5.30 -3.96 6.78
C GLU A 546 -5.21 -2.48 6.35
N SER A 547 -4.37 -1.68 7.00
CA SER A 547 -4.15 -0.27 6.60
C SER A 547 -3.29 -0.20 5.32
N LEU A 548 -2.26 -1.05 5.21
CA LEU A 548 -1.43 -1.17 4.01
C LEU A 548 -2.24 -1.67 2.80
N LEU A 549 -3.14 -2.63 3.03
CA LEU A 549 -4.02 -3.21 2.01
C LEU A 549 -5.37 -2.46 1.86
N ALA A 550 -5.54 -1.31 2.53
CA ALA A 550 -6.80 -0.56 2.53
C ALA A 550 -7.34 -0.34 1.10
N PRO A 551 -8.65 -0.56 0.85
CA PRO A 551 -9.72 -0.74 1.83
C PRO A 551 -10.01 -2.21 2.24
N MET A 552 -9.08 -3.14 2.05
CA MET A 552 -9.31 -4.56 2.38
C MET A 552 -9.62 -4.78 3.86
N LEU A 553 -10.54 -5.71 4.14
CA LEU A 553 -10.85 -6.17 5.49
C LEU A 553 -10.49 -7.64 5.66
N MET A 554 -9.78 -7.97 6.74
CA MET A 554 -9.44 -9.34 7.12
C MET A 554 -10.42 -9.86 8.17
N CYS A 555 -11.51 -10.46 7.71
CA CYS A 555 -12.59 -10.97 8.55
C CYS A 555 -12.26 -12.36 9.15
N LEU A 556 -11.18 -12.40 9.94
CA LEU A 556 -10.68 -13.63 10.57
C LEU A 556 -11.72 -14.30 11.50
N PRO A 557 -11.73 -15.64 11.61
CA PRO A 557 -12.61 -16.35 12.54
C PRO A 557 -12.36 -15.92 13.99
N GLY A 558 -13.42 -15.69 14.76
CA GLY A 558 -13.34 -15.19 16.14
C GLY A 558 -13.33 -13.67 16.28
N ARG A 559 -13.30 -12.90 15.18
CA ARG A 559 -13.37 -11.43 15.22
C ARG A 559 -14.79 -10.97 15.52
N GLU A 560 -14.93 -10.09 16.50
CA GLU A 560 -16.20 -9.47 16.89
C GLU A 560 -16.51 -8.20 16.08
N GLY A 561 -17.73 -7.69 16.28
CA GLY A 561 -18.21 -6.53 15.54
C GLY A 561 -19.23 -5.70 16.30
N VAL A 562 -19.64 -4.62 15.65
CA VAL A 562 -20.69 -3.71 16.10
C VAL A 562 -21.61 -3.42 14.92
N MET A 563 -22.91 -3.51 15.14
CA MET A 563 -23.92 -3.09 14.18
C MET A 563 -24.38 -1.68 14.53
N VAL A 564 -24.47 -0.80 13.53
CA VAL A 564 -24.91 0.58 13.70
C VAL A 564 -26.02 0.94 12.70
N PRO A 565 -27.05 1.69 13.12
CA PRO A 565 -28.06 2.18 12.20
C PRO A 565 -27.55 3.33 11.34
N LEU A 566 -27.85 3.30 10.04
CA LEU A 566 -27.56 4.36 9.08
C LEU A 566 -28.84 4.78 8.38
N ARG A 567 -29.19 6.07 8.43
CA ARG A 567 -30.33 6.59 7.69
C ARG A 567 -29.97 6.68 6.20
N LYS A 568 -30.87 6.25 5.32
CA LYS A 568 -30.71 6.31 3.86
C LYS A 568 -30.14 7.62 3.32
N GLN A 569 -30.65 8.76 3.81
CA GLN A 569 -30.19 10.09 3.40
C GLN A 569 -28.70 10.38 3.67
N PHE A 570 -28.08 9.65 4.60
CA PHE A 570 -26.66 9.78 4.93
C PHE A 570 -25.81 8.66 4.32
N GLU A 571 -26.45 7.65 3.73
CA GLU A 571 -25.77 6.49 3.18
C GLU A 571 -24.79 6.89 2.08
N GLU A 572 -25.27 7.66 1.10
CA GLU A 572 -24.47 8.12 -0.02
C GLU A 572 -23.25 8.91 0.49
N HIS A 573 -23.44 9.84 1.42
CA HIS A 573 -22.38 10.69 1.96
C HIS A 573 -21.42 9.99 2.94
N LEU A 574 -21.78 8.82 3.47
CA LEU A 574 -20.96 8.09 4.45
C LEU A 574 -20.32 6.82 3.88
N LEU A 575 -20.94 6.15 2.92
CA LEU A 575 -20.45 4.91 2.30
C LEU A 575 -19.92 5.23 0.91
N ALA A 576 -18.73 4.71 0.57
CA ALA A 576 -18.20 4.84 -0.78
C ALA A 576 -19.03 3.98 -1.75
N ASP A 577 -18.91 4.26 -3.05
CA ASP A 577 -19.45 3.42 -4.13
C ASP A 577 -20.98 3.23 -4.05
N SER A 578 -21.73 4.33 -3.85
CA SER A 578 -23.19 4.28 -3.99
C SER A 578 -23.57 3.84 -5.41
N PRO A 579 -24.50 2.89 -5.60
CA PRO A 579 -24.93 2.46 -6.93
C PRO A 579 -25.70 3.53 -7.72
N GLN A 580 -26.00 4.66 -7.10
CA GLN A 580 -26.65 5.80 -7.74
C GLN A 580 -25.67 6.98 -7.79
N ASP A 581 -25.22 7.32 -9.00
CA ASP A 581 -24.49 8.55 -9.25
C ASP A 581 -25.45 9.72 -9.04
N SER A 582 -25.25 10.48 -7.96
CA SER A 582 -26.02 11.70 -7.72
C SER A 582 -25.44 12.82 -8.55
N PHE A 583 -26.32 13.62 -9.16
CA PHE A 583 -25.95 14.88 -9.81
C PHE A 583 -25.47 15.96 -8.82
N LEU A 584 -25.50 15.67 -7.51
CA LEU A 584 -25.10 16.59 -6.45
C LEU A 584 -23.63 16.40 -6.07
N PRO A 585 -22.93 17.48 -5.66
CA PRO A 585 -21.57 17.38 -5.16
C PRO A 585 -21.47 16.42 -3.97
N GLN A 586 -20.47 15.54 -4.01
CA GLN A 586 -20.22 14.59 -2.94
C GLN A 586 -19.81 15.31 -1.64
N GLY A 587 -20.29 14.79 -0.51
CA GLY A 587 -20.01 15.34 0.82
C GLY A 587 -18.58 15.09 1.28
N LYS A 588 -18.05 15.98 2.13
CA LYS A 588 -16.66 15.95 2.65
C LYS A 588 -16.27 14.63 3.33
N ALA A 589 -17.22 13.98 4.00
CA ALA A 589 -16.97 12.69 4.64
C ALA A 589 -16.57 11.59 3.65
N GLN A 590 -17.07 11.62 2.41
CA GLN A 590 -16.56 10.76 1.34
C GLN A 590 -15.35 11.35 0.59
N LEU A 591 -14.63 12.34 1.12
CA LEU A 591 -13.23 12.61 0.75
C LEU A 591 -12.23 12.08 1.79
N ALA A 592 -12.63 12.04 3.06
CA ALA A 592 -11.76 11.57 4.13
C ALA A 592 -11.58 10.03 4.12
N PRO A 593 -10.35 9.49 4.11
CA PRO A 593 -10.12 8.05 4.25
C PRO A 593 -10.59 7.52 5.61
N LEU A 594 -10.52 8.38 6.62
CA LEU A 594 -11.03 8.18 7.97
C LEU A 594 -12.37 8.89 8.10
N ARG A 595 -13.43 8.20 8.52
CA ARG A 595 -14.79 8.76 8.63
C ARG A 595 -15.26 8.80 10.06
N HIS A 596 -16.14 9.75 10.37
CA HIS A 596 -16.71 9.94 11.70
C HIS A 596 -18.20 9.56 11.73
N TYR A 597 -18.53 8.55 12.55
CA TYR A 597 -19.90 8.20 12.89
C TYR A 597 -20.22 8.72 14.29
N LEU A 598 -21.28 9.53 14.42
CA LEU A 598 -21.69 10.12 15.69
C LEU A 598 -22.89 9.37 16.26
N SER A 599 -22.84 9.09 17.56
CA SER A 599 -23.94 8.43 18.28
C SER A 599 -24.04 8.93 19.72
N ASP A 600 -25.06 8.46 20.45
CA ASP A 600 -25.28 8.82 21.85
C ASP A 600 -24.09 8.43 22.74
N LYS A 601 -23.85 9.18 23.82
CA LYS A 601 -22.77 8.90 24.81
C LYS A 601 -22.75 7.45 25.31
N LYS A 602 -23.92 6.80 25.44
CA LYS A 602 -24.05 5.44 25.99
C LYS A 602 -23.48 4.35 25.09
N THR A 603 -23.24 4.63 23.81
CA THR A 603 -22.78 3.64 22.82
C THR A 603 -21.28 3.36 22.90
N LEU A 604 -20.48 4.21 23.56
CA LEU A 604 -19.01 4.08 23.62
C LEU A 604 -18.56 2.67 24.02
N LYS A 605 -19.24 2.05 24.99
CA LYS A 605 -18.93 0.70 25.51
C LYS A 605 -19.06 -0.42 24.46
N ASN A 606 -19.75 -0.18 23.36
CA ASN A 606 -19.99 -1.18 22.32
C ASN A 606 -18.85 -1.22 21.28
N TYR A 607 -17.94 -0.24 21.29
CA TYR A 607 -16.85 -0.11 20.33
C TYR A 607 -15.51 -0.51 20.95
N SER A 608 -14.78 -1.37 20.25
CA SER A 608 -13.37 -1.66 20.50
C SER A 608 -12.56 -1.41 19.23
N ARG A 609 -11.28 -1.05 19.40
CA ARG A 609 -10.39 -0.84 18.26
C ARG A 609 -10.20 -2.16 17.51
N GLY A 610 -10.41 -2.12 16.20
CA GLY A 610 -10.27 -3.28 15.33
C GLY A 610 -11.55 -4.07 15.09
N ASP A 611 -12.67 -3.72 15.72
CA ASP A 611 -13.93 -4.41 15.42
C ASP A 611 -14.40 -4.14 14.00
N LEU A 612 -15.15 -5.09 13.45
CA LEU A 612 -15.90 -4.87 12.22
C LEU A 612 -17.17 -4.05 12.52
N MET A 613 -17.40 -3.01 11.74
CA MET A 613 -18.52 -2.09 11.90
C MET A 613 -19.53 -2.30 10.77
N PHE A 614 -20.68 -2.89 11.08
CA PHE A 614 -21.74 -3.20 10.13
C PHE A 614 -22.79 -2.09 10.08
N PHE A 615 -23.08 -1.59 8.88
CA PHE A 615 -24.08 -0.53 8.67
C PHE A 615 -25.43 -1.15 8.32
N TYR A 616 -26.38 -1.04 9.24
CA TYR A 616 -27.77 -1.46 9.06
C TYR A 616 -28.61 -0.27 8.61
N GLU A 617 -29.32 -0.41 7.49
CA GLU A 617 -30.21 0.61 6.96
C GLU A 617 -31.66 0.31 7.39
N PRO A 618 -32.27 1.08 8.32
CA PRO A 618 -33.63 0.80 8.78
C PRO A 618 -34.67 1.07 7.69
N VAL A 619 -35.76 0.30 7.67
CA VAL A 619 -36.90 0.51 6.75
C VAL A 619 -37.55 1.89 6.94
N LYS A 620 -37.49 2.43 8.16
CA LYS A 620 -38.01 3.75 8.49
C LYS A 620 -37.23 4.81 7.69
N ASN A 621 -37.94 5.68 6.99
CA ASN A 621 -37.42 6.69 6.06
C ASN A 621 -36.87 6.13 4.73
N GLY A 622 -37.44 5.01 4.26
CA GLY A 622 -37.22 4.53 2.89
C GLY A 622 -35.99 3.66 2.68
N GLY A 623 -35.38 3.17 3.76
CA GLY A 623 -34.23 2.25 3.71
C GLY A 623 -34.60 0.81 3.40
N SER A 624 -33.58 0.01 3.04
CA SER A 624 -33.71 -1.39 2.60
C SER A 624 -34.06 -2.38 3.71
N GLY A 625 -33.91 -2.01 4.98
CA GLY A 625 -34.10 -2.93 6.10
C GLY A 625 -33.02 -4.01 6.18
N ALA A 626 -31.80 -3.70 5.75
CA ALA A 626 -30.71 -4.67 5.59
C ALA A 626 -29.37 -4.11 6.08
N VAL A 627 -28.42 -5.01 6.39
CA VAL A 627 -27.02 -4.63 6.49
C VAL A 627 -26.46 -4.48 5.08
N ILE A 628 -25.93 -3.29 4.77
CA ILE A 628 -25.53 -2.90 3.41
C ILE A 628 -24.02 -2.77 3.23
N ALA A 629 -23.28 -2.55 4.31
CA ALA A 629 -21.83 -2.36 4.25
C ALA A 629 -21.15 -2.76 5.56
N VAL A 630 -19.84 -2.93 5.48
CA VAL A 630 -18.96 -3.19 6.62
C VAL A 630 -17.74 -2.29 6.54
N GLY A 631 -17.24 -1.82 7.68
CA GLY A 631 -16.00 -1.09 7.82
C GLY A 631 -15.21 -1.57 9.04
N ARG A 632 -14.19 -0.83 9.42
CA ARG A 632 -13.33 -1.16 10.57
C ARG A 632 -13.24 0.00 11.56
N VAL A 633 -13.42 -0.29 12.84
CA VAL A 633 -13.29 0.69 13.91
C VAL A 633 -11.81 0.97 14.22
N LEU A 634 -11.40 2.23 14.15
CA LEU A 634 -10.05 2.67 14.52
C LEU A 634 -9.98 3.10 15.99
N ARG A 635 -10.93 3.91 16.41
CA ARG A 635 -11.07 4.39 17.80
C ARG A 635 -12.47 4.96 18.02
N ALA A 636 -12.89 5.00 19.28
CA ALA A 636 -14.09 5.70 19.71
C ALA A 636 -13.78 6.55 20.95
N TYR A 637 -14.34 7.75 21.03
CA TYR A 637 -14.14 8.67 22.15
C TYR A 637 -15.33 9.60 22.33
N LEU A 638 -15.42 10.24 23.50
CA LEU A 638 -16.46 11.21 23.83
C LEU A 638 -16.00 12.63 23.52
N ARG A 639 -16.90 13.45 23.02
CA ARG A 639 -16.65 14.88 22.81
C ARG A 639 -17.95 15.68 22.98
N ASP A 640 -17.82 16.86 23.59
CA ASP A 640 -18.93 17.78 23.79
C ASP A 640 -19.21 18.60 22.53
N GLU A 641 -20.50 18.80 22.21
CA GLU A 641 -20.96 19.59 21.06
C GLU A 641 -20.33 20.99 21.01
N SER A 642 -20.18 21.65 22.16
CA SER A 642 -19.57 23.00 22.22
C SER A 642 -18.07 23.03 21.90
N ALA A 643 -17.40 21.88 21.96
CA ALA A 643 -15.98 21.73 21.65
C ALA A 643 -15.74 21.12 20.26
N MET A 644 -16.80 20.86 19.48
CA MET A 644 -16.70 20.40 18.09
C MET A 644 -16.63 21.62 17.16
N GLN A 645 -15.48 21.81 16.50
CA GLN A 645 -15.36 22.80 15.44
C GLN A 645 -15.77 22.20 14.09
N ALA A 646 -15.96 23.05 13.07
CA ALA A 646 -16.33 22.61 11.74
C ALA A 646 -15.33 21.60 11.16
N ASP A 647 -14.03 21.78 11.44
CA ASP A 647 -12.96 20.90 10.95
C ASP A 647 -13.01 19.51 11.61
N ASP A 648 -13.48 19.41 12.86
CA ASP A 648 -13.65 18.13 13.55
C ASP A 648 -14.81 17.29 12.96
N LEU A 649 -15.77 17.98 12.35
CA LEU A 649 -16.95 17.40 11.71
C LEU A 649 -16.74 17.19 10.21
N ALA A 650 -15.66 17.71 9.61
CA ALA A 650 -15.38 17.53 8.18
C ALA A 650 -15.36 16.04 7.73
N PRO A 651 -14.86 15.09 8.54
CA PRO A 651 -14.95 13.65 8.22
C PRO A 651 -16.33 13.02 8.51
N SER A 652 -17.31 13.80 8.97
CA SER A 652 -18.68 13.38 9.27
C SER A 652 -19.66 13.89 8.23
N VAL A 653 -20.80 13.20 8.10
CA VAL A 653 -21.93 13.67 7.28
C VAL A 653 -22.74 14.76 7.99
N LEU A 654 -22.52 14.95 9.29
CA LEU A 654 -23.30 15.86 10.12
C LEU A 654 -22.58 17.18 10.31
N ASP A 655 -23.32 18.26 10.09
CA ASP A 655 -22.89 19.60 10.44
C ASP A 655 -23.30 19.97 11.87
N SER A 656 -22.75 21.08 12.38
CA SER A 656 -23.06 21.61 13.72
C SER A 656 -24.55 21.82 13.98
N THR A 657 -25.33 22.15 12.94
CA THR A 657 -26.78 22.33 12.99
C THR A 657 -27.55 21.02 13.17
N GLN A 658 -26.98 19.90 12.74
CA GLN A 658 -27.62 18.57 12.76
C GLN A 658 -27.24 17.75 13.99
N LEU A 659 -26.26 18.18 14.80
CA LEU A 659 -25.84 17.47 16.01
C LEU A 659 -26.97 17.28 17.03
N SER A 660 -27.84 18.28 17.15
CA SER A 660 -29.03 18.25 18.04
C SER A 660 -30.05 17.17 17.64
N SER A 661 -29.99 16.68 16.40
CA SER A 661 -30.85 15.60 15.92
C SER A 661 -30.41 14.20 16.39
N ILE A 662 -29.21 14.09 17.00
CA ILE A 662 -28.64 12.83 17.49
C ILE A 662 -28.69 12.78 19.01
N GLY A 663 -29.87 12.47 19.55
CA GLY A 663 -30.08 12.33 20.98
C GLY A 663 -29.97 13.65 21.76
N VAL A 664 -30.46 13.63 23.00
CA VAL A 664 -30.60 14.84 23.84
C VAL A 664 -29.29 15.22 24.55
N ALA A 665 -28.33 14.30 24.64
CA ALA A 665 -27.09 14.52 25.37
C ALA A 665 -26.14 15.47 24.64
N LYS A 666 -25.62 16.49 25.33
CA LYS A 666 -24.61 17.43 24.78
C LYS A 666 -23.27 16.78 24.46
N THR A 667 -22.96 15.66 25.10
CA THR A 667 -21.78 14.85 24.81
C THR A 667 -22.16 13.75 23.82
N LYS A 668 -21.42 13.64 22.72
CA LYS A 668 -21.59 12.58 21.71
C LYS A 668 -20.42 11.61 21.73
N THR A 669 -20.69 10.38 21.29
CA THR A 669 -19.66 9.39 20.95
C THR A 669 -19.26 9.59 19.49
N ILE A 670 -17.99 9.89 19.24
CA ILE A 670 -17.40 9.90 17.90
C ILE A 670 -16.67 8.58 17.69
N THR A 671 -17.14 7.79 16.72
CA THR A 671 -16.45 6.59 16.25
C THR A 671 -15.73 6.91 14.95
N VAL A 672 -14.41 6.72 14.94
CA VAL A 672 -13.57 6.87 13.76
C VAL A 672 -13.41 5.49 13.11
N PHE A 673 -13.72 5.39 11.83
CA PHE A 673 -13.66 4.15 11.07
C PHE A 673 -13.09 4.33 9.67
N ASP A 674 -12.58 3.25 9.09
CA ASP A 674 -12.03 3.19 7.72
C ASP A 674 -12.43 1.90 7.00
N ASN A 675 -11.81 1.65 5.84
CA ASN A 675 -11.94 0.41 5.05
C ASN A 675 -13.40 -0.01 4.80
N VAL A 676 -14.22 0.95 4.37
CA VAL A 676 -15.65 0.74 4.12
C VAL A 676 -15.84 -0.02 2.80
N LEU A 677 -16.54 -1.15 2.87
CA LEU A 677 -16.88 -2.00 1.73
C LEU A 677 -18.37 -2.34 1.75
N ARG A 678 -19.06 -2.10 0.63
CA ARG A 678 -20.45 -2.56 0.44
C ARG A 678 -20.53 -4.08 0.35
N LEU A 679 -21.61 -4.63 0.88
CA LEU A 679 -21.94 -6.04 0.70
C LEU A 679 -22.59 -6.24 -0.69
N PRO A 680 -22.06 -7.13 -1.54
CA PRO A 680 -22.68 -7.51 -2.80
C PRO A 680 -24.13 -7.96 -2.62
N ARG A 681 -24.42 -8.62 -1.49
CA ARG A 681 -25.76 -9.03 -1.09
C ARG A 681 -26.09 -8.42 0.26
N PRO A 682 -26.91 -7.36 0.31
CA PRO A 682 -27.39 -6.83 1.58
C PRO A 682 -28.11 -7.90 2.39
N VAL A 683 -27.83 -8.00 3.69
CA VAL A 683 -28.42 -9.03 4.57
C VAL A 683 -29.70 -8.48 5.21
N PRO A 684 -30.90 -8.93 4.79
CA PRO A 684 -32.16 -8.35 5.22
C PRO A 684 -32.53 -8.72 6.66
N LEU A 685 -33.40 -7.90 7.27
CA LEU A 685 -33.82 -8.04 8.66
C LEU A 685 -34.33 -9.44 9.03
N HIS A 686 -35.05 -10.13 8.14
CA HIS A 686 -35.57 -11.47 8.44
C HIS A 686 -34.43 -12.49 8.65
N GLU A 687 -33.32 -12.35 7.93
CA GLU A 687 -32.13 -13.18 8.13
C GLU A 687 -31.39 -12.77 9.39
N LEU A 688 -31.26 -11.48 9.67
CA LEU A 688 -30.64 -10.98 10.90
C LEU A 688 -31.36 -11.49 12.15
N LYS A 689 -32.70 -11.56 12.12
CA LYS A 689 -33.51 -12.14 13.19
C LYS A 689 -33.22 -13.64 13.36
N ALA A 690 -33.13 -14.39 12.26
CA ALA A 690 -32.77 -15.81 12.29
C ALA A 690 -31.37 -16.05 12.86
N LEU A 691 -30.46 -15.08 12.70
CA LEU A 691 -29.11 -15.09 13.28
C LEU A 691 -29.04 -14.55 14.72
N ASN A 692 -30.19 -14.31 15.37
CA ASN A 692 -30.28 -13.71 16.70
C ASN A 692 -29.56 -12.35 16.81
N CYS A 693 -29.40 -11.63 15.70
CA CYS A 693 -28.77 -10.29 15.69
C CYS A 693 -29.69 -9.19 16.21
N GLY A 694 -30.87 -9.56 16.71
CA GLY A 694 -31.82 -8.67 17.37
C GLY A 694 -33.06 -8.36 16.55
N GLU A 695 -34.03 -7.77 17.23
CA GLU A 695 -35.29 -7.29 16.65
C GLU A 695 -35.15 -5.86 16.11
N ALA A 696 -36.07 -5.44 15.24
CA ALA A 696 -36.03 -4.11 14.62
C ALA A 696 -35.91 -2.94 15.63
N TYR A 697 -36.47 -3.08 16.82
CA TYR A 697 -36.39 -2.05 17.87
C TYR A 697 -35.02 -1.98 18.55
N GLN A 698 -34.25 -3.08 18.57
CA GLN A 698 -32.89 -3.14 19.12
C GLN A 698 -31.89 -2.49 18.16
N LEU A 699 -32.18 -2.58 16.86
CA LEU A 699 -31.41 -1.97 15.77
C LEU A 699 -31.63 -0.46 15.62
N ILE A 700 -32.40 0.17 16.51
CA ILE A 700 -32.53 1.64 16.59
C ILE A 700 -31.25 2.28 17.15
N THR A 701 -30.43 1.50 17.86
CA THR A 701 -29.16 1.94 18.46
C THR A 701 -28.04 0.96 18.16
N CYS A 702 -26.79 1.34 18.45
CA CYS A 702 -25.63 0.49 18.22
C CYS A 702 -25.69 -0.80 19.06
N GLN A 703 -25.42 -1.94 18.44
CA GLN A 703 -25.47 -3.26 19.08
C GLN A 703 -24.15 -4.01 18.90
N ARG A 704 -23.66 -4.66 19.97
CA ARG A 704 -22.48 -5.54 19.92
C ARG A 704 -22.86 -6.85 19.22
N LEU A 705 -21.98 -7.35 18.36
CA LEU A 705 -22.12 -8.63 17.68
C LEU A 705 -21.06 -9.60 18.17
N SER A 706 -21.46 -10.85 18.42
CA SER A 706 -20.52 -11.94 18.72
C SER A 706 -19.77 -12.38 17.46
N SER A 707 -18.69 -13.14 17.64
CA SER A 707 -17.93 -13.72 16.53
C SER A 707 -18.79 -14.57 15.59
N GLU A 708 -19.73 -15.34 16.13
CA GLU A 708 -20.60 -16.22 15.34
C GLU A 708 -21.57 -15.39 14.47
N GLN A 709 -22.14 -14.33 15.05
CA GLN A 709 -23.04 -13.42 14.35
C GLN A 709 -22.32 -12.68 13.21
N VAL A 710 -21.09 -12.22 13.47
CA VAL A 710 -20.25 -11.56 12.47
C VAL A 710 -19.97 -12.48 11.30
N GLN A 711 -19.53 -13.72 11.56
CA GLN A 711 -19.25 -14.68 10.49
C GLN A 711 -20.50 -15.01 9.68
N ALA A 712 -21.65 -15.22 10.34
CA ALA A 712 -22.90 -15.52 9.65
C ALA A 712 -23.39 -14.34 8.77
N ILE A 713 -23.24 -13.10 9.21
CA ILE A 713 -23.56 -11.91 8.39
C ILE A 713 -22.63 -11.85 7.17
N LEU A 714 -21.33 -12.09 7.35
CA LEU A 714 -20.36 -12.08 6.27
C LEU A 714 -20.62 -13.19 5.25
N GLU A 715 -20.97 -14.39 5.69
CA GLU A 715 -21.29 -15.52 4.81
C GLU A 715 -22.50 -15.26 3.92
N LYS A 716 -23.55 -14.65 4.49
CA LYS A 716 -24.77 -14.27 3.75
C LYS A 716 -24.57 -13.05 2.86
N GLY A 717 -23.67 -12.15 3.27
CA GLY A 717 -23.36 -10.91 2.56
C GLY A 717 -22.33 -11.03 1.44
N LEU A 718 -21.77 -12.22 1.20
CA LEU A 718 -20.80 -12.51 0.15
C LEU A 718 -21.42 -12.66 -1.24
#